data_AF-A0A0R1JP67-F1
#
_entry.id   AF-A0A0R1JP67-F1
#
_cell.length_a   1.000
_cell.length_b   1.000
_cell.length_c   1.000
_cell.angle_alpha   90.00
_cell.angle_beta   90.00
_cell.angle_gamma   90.00
#
_symmetry.space_group_name_H-M   'P 1'
#
loop_
_entity.id
_entity.type
_entity.pdbx_description
1 polymer ?
#
loop_
_entity_poly.entity_id
_entity_poly.type
_entity_poly.pdbx_seq_one_letter_code
_entity_poly.pdbx_strand_id
1 'polypeptide(L)'
;MTDYAFYQSGVREAQFRVTAGQAELTWTAGGTGALDWAALSAWARLPLEPWLTTIAGATVPNGASFTWHERQYARTADPHVIINRQARPAINLIIDHGVVVGCQHTGHSQTNVVIAVGKEQLSSLRYWQAAGLLLNDPAPLPAEQTAMVPMTDGVQLATSIQLPAGAGPVATVFMRTPYGRGLYRQNLVHFAQRGFAVAIQDVRGRNDSQGEWLPMYYEEGDGAAALAWLAAQPWSTGKIGMYGGSYSGGVQWMAAASRSPYLAAMISEVTSGSSFDDMFYRRGAPLSALASWLFATDERYFDPSKMTRQDWTKLLKIRPLKQIPVVGLGHEIPGFTTITAHPDDDDWHAVMDWPARAAGITVPVLIQSGWYDDDGIGTTAALNVTKDYPAGRRKVILGAWLHGGNAQYDLGPIHLGEQAVRFDLDVLHQRFFDHWLNGIDNGVDREPTVEYDVVHQAHWRTAASFPPAGTTQHWVLDATTASFGPTAPQTAGHADFDYDPADPTPQLLDVSANEFEYPNDYATVEQRGDVVSFTSAPLTAGLTVAGWFDVDFDAISSAVNTDWVVRLTDVTPTGESLNMADGVMNARYRNGNTPVPLTPGEPVHYHLQTQKTAYYLAPGHRLRLDIASAAANLIFPNTNTAAGPYAPAESGVVAHQQILTGPGHDSHVTFTQIDN
;
A
#
# COMPACT_ATOMS: atom_id res chain seq x y z
N MET A 1 -28.42 6.09 -30.85
CA MET A 1 -27.55 7.27 -30.79
C MET A 1 -27.65 7.76 -29.37
N THR A 2 -26.55 7.71 -28.64
CA THR A 2 -26.53 7.98 -27.21
C THR A 2 -25.36 8.91 -26.93
N ASP A 3 -25.63 9.99 -26.20
CA ASP A 3 -24.62 10.92 -25.73
C ASP A 3 -24.10 10.40 -24.38
N TYR A 4 -22.78 10.34 -24.24
CA TYR A 4 -22.07 9.91 -23.04
C TYR A 4 -21.23 11.06 -22.50
N ALA A 5 -20.96 11.02 -21.20
CA ALA A 5 -20.06 11.91 -20.51
C ALA A 5 -19.00 11.09 -19.76
N PHE A 6 -17.76 11.56 -19.81
CA PHE A 6 -16.66 11.07 -18.99
C PHE A 6 -16.46 12.02 -17.81
N TYR A 7 -16.49 11.46 -16.61
CA TYR A 7 -16.17 12.13 -15.38
C TYR A 7 -14.95 11.52 -14.73
N GLN A 8 -14.06 12.35 -14.21
CA GLN A 8 -12.96 11.96 -13.34
C GLN A 8 -13.07 12.74 -12.04
N SER A 9 -13.14 12.02 -10.90
CA SER A 9 -13.33 12.62 -9.58
C SER A 9 -14.43 13.69 -9.59
N GLY A 10 -15.59 13.32 -10.12
CA GLY A 10 -16.77 14.17 -10.21
C GLY A 10 -16.67 15.37 -11.15
N VAL A 11 -15.63 15.50 -11.97
CA VAL A 11 -15.49 16.55 -12.98
C VAL A 11 -15.78 16.00 -14.35
N ARG A 12 -16.67 16.64 -15.11
CA ARG A 12 -16.99 16.29 -16.50
C ARG A 12 -15.88 16.74 -17.46
N GLU A 13 -14.96 15.83 -17.77
CA GLU A 13 -13.81 16.10 -18.64
C GLU A 13 -14.17 16.08 -20.13
N ALA A 14 -15.15 15.26 -20.52
CA ALA A 14 -15.56 15.16 -21.91
C ALA A 14 -17.03 14.75 -22.07
N GLN A 15 -17.60 15.12 -23.22
CA GLN A 15 -18.83 14.54 -23.74
C GLN A 15 -18.59 14.00 -25.14
N PHE A 16 -19.14 12.84 -25.46
CA PHE A 16 -19.01 12.25 -26.78
C PHE A 16 -20.25 11.49 -27.16
N ARG A 17 -20.44 11.37 -28.45
CA ARG A 17 -21.62 10.79 -29.06
C ARG A 17 -21.25 9.52 -29.78
N VAL A 18 -21.99 8.45 -29.49
CA VAL A 18 -21.75 7.14 -30.13
C VAL A 18 -22.90 6.84 -31.09
N THR A 19 -22.55 6.67 -32.37
CA THR A 19 -23.40 6.12 -33.42
C THR A 19 -22.86 4.74 -33.83
N ALA A 20 -23.67 3.93 -34.51
CA ALA A 20 -23.27 2.57 -34.89
C ALA A 20 -22.00 2.59 -35.77
N GLY A 21 -20.84 2.34 -35.15
CA GLY A 21 -19.53 2.26 -35.81
C GLY A 21 -18.70 3.57 -35.87
N GLN A 22 -19.19 4.70 -35.33
CA GLN A 22 -18.42 5.96 -35.27
C GLN A 22 -18.72 6.73 -33.98
N ALA A 23 -17.73 7.47 -33.46
CA ALA A 23 -17.92 8.32 -32.29
C ALA A 23 -17.28 9.70 -32.50
N GLU A 24 -18.02 10.75 -32.13
CA GLU A 24 -17.59 12.15 -32.22
C GLU A 24 -17.39 12.72 -30.81
N LEU A 25 -16.23 13.33 -30.54
CA LEU A 25 -15.83 13.86 -29.24
C LEU A 25 -15.98 15.38 -29.17
N THR A 26 -16.51 15.87 -28.05
CA THR A 26 -16.46 17.27 -27.66
C THR A 26 -15.80 17.39 -26.29
N TRP A 27 -14.58 17.95 -26.24
CA TRP A 27 -13.91 18.23 -24.97
C TRP A 27 -14.54 19.46 -24.31
N THR A 28 -14.82 19.39 -23.01
CA THR A 28 -15.42 20.50 -22.25
C THR A 28 -14.49 21.72 -22.19
N ALA A 29 -13.17 21.52 -22.36
CA ALA A 29 -12.15 22.56 -22.37
C ALA A 29 -12.01 23.34 -23.71
N GLY A 30 -12.93 23.17 -24.67
CA GLY A 30 -13.04 24.07 -25.83
C GLY A 30 -12.33 23.62 -27.12
N GLY A 31 -12.37 22.31 -27.44
CA GLY A 31 -11.91 21.78 -28.72
C GLY A 31 -12.88 20.76 -29.30
N THR A 32 -13.35 20.99 -30.53
CA THR A 32 -14.05 19.97 -31.35
C THR A 32 -13.04 19.29 -32.24
N GLY A 33 -12.92 17.97 -32.17
CA GLY A 33 -12.00 17.18 -32.98
C GLY A 33 -12.45 15.73 -33.11
N ALA A 34 -11.81 14.96 -33.99
CA ALA A 34 -12.03 13.51 -34.05
C ALA A 34 -11.67 12.88 -32.69
N LEU A 35 -12.48 11.92 -32.24
CA LEU A 35 -12.25 11.21 -30.99
C LEU A 35 -10.95 10.41 -31.08
N ASP A 36 -9.96 10.77 -30.26
CA ASP A 36 -8.80 9.93 -30.00
C ASP A 36 -9.12 8.99 -28.85
N TRP A 37 -9.55 7.77 -29.20
CA TRP A 37 -9.84 6.71 -28.24
C TRP A 37 -8.66 6.34 -27.38
N ALA A 38 -7.44 6.40 -27.93
CA ALA A 38 -6.24 6.06 -27.18
C ALA A 38 -5.98 7.13 -26.11
N ALA A 39 -6.10 8.41 -26.45
CA ALA A 39 -5.95 9.50 -25.49
C ALA A 39 -7.03 9.47 -24.39
N LEU A 40 -8.30 9.27 -24.76
CA LEU A 40 -9.38 9.19 -23.77
C LEU A 40 -9.25 7.95 -22.88
N SER A 41 -8.91 6.79 -23.45
CA SER A 41 -8.69 5.56 -22.68
C SER A 41 -7.49 5.68 -21.74
N ALA A 42 -6.41 6.34 -22.19
CA ALA A 42 -5.25 6.61 -21.36
C ALA A 42 -5.58 7.53 -20.18
N TRP A 43 -6.32 8.63 -20.43
CA TRP A 43 -6.76 9.53 -19.35
C TRP A 43 -7.71 8.81 -18.39
N ALA A 44 -8.79 8.23 -18.91
CA ALA A 44 -9.78 7.55 -18.10
C ALA A 44 -9.21 6.30 -17.41
N ARG A 45 -8.02 5.82 -17.80
CA ARG A 45 -7.45 4.54 -17.36
C ARG A 45 -8.45 3.39 -17.52
N LEU A 46 -9.24 3.47 -18.59
CA LEU A 46 -10.30 2.54 -18.94
C LEU A 46 -10.11 2.12 -20.40
N PRO A 47 -10.27 0.83 -20.74
CA PRO A 47 -10.35 0.40 -22.12
C PRO A 47 -11.70 0.80 -22.73
N LEU A 48 -11.88 2.09 -23.01
CA LEU A 48 -13.18 2.67 -23.37
C LEU A 48 -13.66 2.24 -24.75
N GLU A 49 -12.77 2.10 -25.73
CA GLU A 49 -13.14 1.67 -27.07
C GLU A 49 -13.73 0.24 -27.08
N PRO A 50 -13.08 -0.79 -26.50
CA PRO A 50 -13.71 -2.10 -26.33
C PRO A 50 -15.04 -2.02 -25.59
N TRP A 51 -15.13 -1.25 -24.51
CA TRP A 51 -16.36 -1.12 -23.72
C TRP A 51 -17.53 -0.53 -24.54
N LEU A 52 -17.30 0.58 -25.25
CA LEU A 52 -18.35 1.28 -26.01
C LEU A 52 -18.80 0.54 -27.25
N THR A 53 -17.90 -0.21 -27.87
CA THR A 53 -18.21 -0.94 -29.11
C THR A 53 -18.85 -2.31 -28.86
N THR A 54 -18.68 -2.90 -27.68
CA THR A 54 -19.14 -4.27 -27.40
C THR A 54 -20.25 -4.39 -26.35
N ILE A 55 -20.25 -3.54 -25.33
CA ILE A 55 -21.09 -3.72 -24.12
C ILE A 55 -22.12 -2.59 -23.96
N ALA A 56 -21.81 -1.38 -24.40
CA ALA A 56 -22.70 -0.23 -24.22
C ALA A 56 -24.05 -0.41 -24.96
N GLY A 57 -25.16 -0.23 -24.25
CA GLY A 57 -26.51 -0.43 -24.78
C GLY A 57 -26.95 -1.89 -24.90
N ALA A 58 -26.12 -2.87 -24.51
CA ALA A 58 -26.50 -4.28 -24.49
C ALA A 58 -27.31 -4.62 -23.23
N THR A 59 -28.23 -5.58 -23.37
CA THR A 59 -28.99 -6.14 -22.25
C THR A 59 -28.14 -7.17 -21.51
N VAL A 60 -27.99 -6.99 -20.20
CA VAL A 60 -27.20 -7.91 -19.37
C VAL A 60 -27.93 -9.24 -19.13
N PRO A 61 -27.22 -10.37 -19.04
CA PRO A 61 -27.81 -11.65 -18.66
C PRO A 61 -28.56 -11.62 -17.31
N ASN A 62 -29.55 -12.51 -17.18
CA ASN A 62 -30.25 -12.76 -15.93
C ASN A 62 -29.42 -13.67 -15.01
N GLY A 63 -29.57 -13.53 -13.69
CA GLY A 63 -28.85 -14.31 -12.68
C GLY A 63 -28.07 -13.44 -11.71
N ALA A 64 -27.78 -13.99 -10.52
CA ALA A 64 -27.01 -13.30 -9.48
C ALA A 64 -25.53 -13.14 -9.87
N SER A 65 -24.96 -14.17 -10.50
CA SER A 65 -23.63 -14.16 -11.12
C SER A 65 -23.68 -14.81 -12.50
N PHE A 66 -22.89 -14.32 -13.44
CA PHE A 66 -22.89 -14.80 -14.82
C PHE A 66 -21.57 -14.52 -15.54
N THR A 67 -21.24 -15.37 -16.52
CA THR A 67 -20.14 -15.15 -17.46
C THR A 67 -20.66 -14.40 -18.68
N TRP A 68 -20.01 -13.31 -19.08
CA TRP A 68 -20.34 -12.57 -20.30
C TRP A 68 -19.08 -11.96 -20.91
N HIS A 69 -18.88 -12.10 -22.24
CA HIS A 69 -17.65 -11.67 -22.92
C HIS A 69 -16.36 -12.12 -22.22
N GLU A 70 -16.30 -13.39 -21.83
CA GLU A 70 -15.13 -14.02 -21.16
C GLU A 70 -14.77 -13.43 -19.78
N ARG A 71 -15.69 -12.66 -19.19
CA ARG A 71 -15.53 -12.07 -17.85
C ARG A 71 -16.61 -12.54 -16.90
N GLN A 72 -16.30 -12.56 -15.61
CA GLN A 72 -17.22 -12.92 -14.54
C GLN A 72 -17.89 -11.67 -14.00
N TYR A 73 -19.21 -11.70 -13.86
CA TYR A 73 -19.98 -10.60 -13.31
C TYR A 73 -20.84 -11.05 -12.13
N ALA A 74 -21.05 -10.14 -11.19
CA ALA A 74 -21.94 -10.34 -10.04
C ALA A 74 -22.84 -9.11 -9.86
N ARG A 75 -24.14 -9.34 -9.66
CA ARG A 75 -25.09 -8.28 -9.30
C ARG A 75 -24.86 -7.84 -7.87
N THR A 76 -25.08 -6.56 -7.62
CA THR A 76 -24.96 -5.97 -6.29
C THR A 76 -26.32 -5.72 -5.64
N ALA A 77 -26.33 -5.30 -4.38
CA ALA A 77 -27.53 -4.79 -3.72
C ALA A 77 -28.07 -3.52 -4.38
N ASP A 78 -27.21 -2.73 -5.04
CA ASP A 78 -27.62 -1.62 -5.89
C ASP A 78 -28.11 -2.20 -7.25
N PRO A 79 -29.42 -2.07 -7.57
CA PRO A 79 -29.97 -2.67 -8.79
C PRO A 79 -29.39 -2.09 -10.08
N HIS A 80 -28.67 -0.97 -9.98
CA HIS A 80 -28.02 -0.30 -11.09
C HIS A 80 -26.55 -0.69 -11.28
N VAL A 81 -25.95 -1.45 -10.36
CA VAL A 81 -24.51 -1.76 -10.40
C VAL A 81 -24.28 -3.26 -10.55
N ILE A 82 -23.41 -3.62 -11.49
CA ILE A 82 -22.90 -4.97 -11.69
C ILE A 82 -21.38 -4.94 -11.61
N ILE A 83 -20.82 -5.75 -10.74
CA ILE A 83 -19.37 -5.87 -10.56
C ILE A 83 -18.80 -6.76 -11.65
N ASN A 84 -17.75 -6.30 -12.31
CA ASN A 84 -16.85 -7.18 -13.07
C ASN A 84 -15.80 -7.75 -12.11
N ARG A 85 -15.92 -9.04 -11.83
CA ARG A 85 -14.98 -9.81 -11.03
C ARG A 85 -13.67 -10.01 -11.82
N GLN A 86 -12.58 -10.26 -11.12
CA GLN A 86 -11.26 -10.61 -11.69
C GLN A 86 -10.56 -9.54 -12.54
N ALA A 87 -11.12 -8.33 -12.67
CA ALA A 87 -10.47 -7.22 -13.35
C ALA A 87 -9.61 -6.39 -12.37
N ARG A 88 -8.43 -5.96 -12.82
CA ARG A 88 -7.56 -4.98 -12.15
C ARG A 88 -7.18 -3.88 -13.16
N PRO A 89 -7.69 -2.64 -13.02
CA PRO A 89 -8.70 -2.21 -12.04
C PRO A 89 -10.07 -2.85 -12.27
N ALA A 90 -10.88 -2.98 -11.21
CA ALA A 90 -12.24 -3.50 -11.26
C ALA A 90 -13.18 -2.51 -11.97
N ILE A 91 -13.84 -2.96 -13.04
CA ILE A 91 -14.75 -2.13 -13.85
C ILE A 91 -16.20 -2.52 -13.54
N ASN A 92 -16.93 -1.70 -12.82
CA ASN A 92 -18.35 -1.93 -12.56
C ASN A 92 -19.19 -1.39 -13.71
N LEU A 93 -20.16 -2.17 -14.18
CA LEU A 93 -21.15 -1.75 -15.16
C LEU A 93 -22.30 -1.03 -14.46
N ILE A 94 -22.77 0.05 -15.07
CA ILE A 94 -23.97 0.76 -14.67
C ILE A 94 -25.10 0.39 -15.61
N ILE A 95 -26.24 -0.04 -15.04
CA ILE A 95 -27.40 -0.51 -15.79
C ILE A 95 -28.68 0.27 -15.46
N ASP A 96 -29.54 0.39 -16.46
CA ASP A 96 -30.90 0.92 -16.34
C ASP A 96 -31.87 -0.05 -17.00
N HIS A 97 -32.83 -0.59 -16.22
CA HIS A 97 -33.77 -1.62 -16.68
C HIS A 97 -33.11 -2.81 -17.40
N GLY A 98 -31.93 -3.24 -16.92
CA GLY A 98 -31.17 -4.36 -17.48
C GLY A 98 -30.33 -4.02 -18.71
N VAL A 99 -30.27 -2.75 -19.13
CA VAL A 99 -29.43 -2.29 -20.25
C VAL A 99 -28.21 -1.54 -19.71
N VAL A 100 -27.02 -1.81 -20.25
CA VAL A 100 -25.80 -1.08 -19.86
C VAL A 100 -25.86 0.37 -20.35
N VAL A 101 -25.81 1.31 -19.41
CA VAL A 101 -25.83 2.76 -19.66
C VAL A 101 -24.52 3.45 -19.28
N GLY A 102 -23.59 2.75 -18.63
CA GLY A 102 -22.30 3.31 -18.23
C GLY A 102 -21.38 2.28 -17.60
N CYS A 103 -20.21 2.75 -17.17
CA CYS A 103 -19.29 2.03 -16.31
C CYS A 103 -18.59 2.99 -15.34
N GLN A 104 -18.07 2.43 -14.27
CA GLN A 104 -17.22 3.13 -13.32
C GLN A 104 -16.09 2.20 -12.86
N HIS A 105 -14.95 2.77 -12.53
CA HIS A 105 -13.86 2.04 -11.90
C HIS A 105 -13.06 2.99 -11.02
N THR A 106 -12.25 2.41 -10.14
CA THR A 106 -11.27 3.13 -9.35
C THR A 106 -9.86 2.72 -9.75
N GLY A 107 -8.94 3.67 -9.71
CA GLY A 107 -7.50 3.42 -9.75
C GLY A 107 -6.89 4.02 -8.49
N HIS A 108 -6.56 3.17 -7.51
CA HIS A 108 -6.24 3.65 -6.16
C HIS A 108 -7.47 4.39 -5.61
N SER A 109 -7.39 5.70 -5.35
CA SER A 109 -8.53 6.50 -4.84
C SER A 109 -9.33 7.22 -5.92
N GLN A 110 -8.79 7.34 -7.13
CA GLN A 110 -9.40 8.13 -8.18
C GLN A 110 -10.52 7.35 -8.86
N THR A 111 -11.72 7.94 -8.88
CA THR A 111 -12.89 7.36 -9.54
C THR A 111 -13.09 7.96 -10.92
N ASN A 112 -13.19 7.10 -11.93
CA ASN A 112 -13.60 7.50 -13.27
C ASN A 112 -14.96 6.87 -13.59
N VAL A 113 -15.83 7.65 -14.24
CA VAL A 113 -17.17 7.25 -14.64
C VAL A 113 -17.39 7.63 -16.10
N VAL A 114 -17.83 6.68 -16.92
CA VAL A 114 -18.37 6.97 -18.24
C VAL A 114 -19.82 6.56 -18.26
N ILE A 115 -20.72 7.49 -18.55
CA ILE A 115 -22.15 7.25 -18.40
C ILE A 115 -22.97 8.03 -19.42
N ALA A 116 -24.09 7.45 -19.85
CA ALA A 116 -25.06 8.12 -20.70
C ALA A 116 -25.57 9.40 -20.01
N VAL A 117 -25.65 10.49 -20.75
CA VAL A 117 -26.11 11.79 -20.24
C VAL A 117 -27.52 11.66 -19.69
N GLY A 118 -27.73 12.17 -18.47
CA GLY A 118 -29.00 12.07 -17.73
C GLY A 118 -29.13 10.81 -16.88
N LYS A 119 -28.12 9.92 -16.86
CA LYS A 119 -28.07 8.71 -16.04
C LYS A 119 -27.06 8.79 -14.89
N GLU A 120 -26.47 9.96 -14.65
CA GLU A 120 -25.38 10.16 -13.67
C GLU A 120 -25.72 9.64 -12.27
N GLN A 121 -26.99 9.77 -11.85
CA GLN A 121 -27.49 9.31 -10.54
C GLN A 121 -27.42 7.80 -10.31
N LEU A 122 -27.30 7.02 -11.38
CA LEU A 122 -27.19 5.56 -11.30
C LEU A 122 -25.75 5.09 -11.00
N SER A 123 -24.80 6.03 -10.93
CA SER A 123 -23.38 5.77 -10.69
C SER A 123 -22.88 6.38 -9.39
N SER A 124 -21.57 6.25 -9.12
CA SER A 124 -20.87 6.90 -8.02
C SER A 124 -20.91 8.43 -8.05
N LEU A 125 -21.28 9.06 -9.17
CA LEU A 125 -21.46 10.52 -9.25
C LEU A 125 -22.51 11.06 -8.28
N ARG A 126 -23.42 10.21 -7.78
CA ARG A 126 -24.35 10.56 -6.69
C ARG A 126 -23.62 11.01 -5.42
N TYR A 127 -22.45 10.45 -5.10
CA TYR A 127 -21.66 10.85 -3.93
C TYR A 127 -21.11 12.27 -4.09
N TRP A 128 -20.58 12.57 -5.29
CA TRP A 128 -20.12 13.90 -5.67
C TRP A 128 -21.25 14.93 -5.65
N GLN A 129 -22.44 14.58 -6.15
CA GLN A 129 -23.59 15.48 -6.09
C GLN A 129 -24.09 15.71 -4.67
N ALA A 130 -24.18 14.66 -3.85
CA ALA A 130 -24.59 14.77 -2.45
C ALA A 130 -23.65 15.66 -1.63
N ALA A 131 -22.35 15.66 -1.96
CA ALA A 131 -21.36 16.56 -1.37
C ALA A 131 -21.37 17.98 -1.96
N GLY A 132 -22.15 18.24 -3.01
CA GLY A 132 -22.16 19.53 -3.72
C GLY A 132 -20.90 19.80 -4.54
N LEU A 133 -20.14 18.76 -4.91
CA LEU A 133 -18.82 18.84 -5.54
C LEU A 133 -18.78 18.31 -6.99
N LEU A 134 -19.94 17.90 -7.54
CA LEU A 134 -20.06 17.48 -8.93
C LEU A 134 -19.93 18.71 -9.87
N LEU A 135 -18.94 18.68 -10.75
CA LEU A 135 -18.67 19.77 -11.70
C LEU A 135 -18.97 19.33 -13.14
N ASN A 136 -19.99 19.97 -13.72
CA ASN A 136 -20.34 19.77 -15.13
C ASN A 136 -19.48 20.62 -16.08
N ASP A 137 -19.02 21.77 -15.61
CA ASP A 137 -18.26 22.72 -16.41
C ASP A 137 -17.02 23.13 -15.58
N PRO A 138 -15.90 22.40 -15.72
CA PRO A 138 -14.70 22.69 -14.95
C PRO A 138 -14.15 24.09 -15.24
N ALA A 139 -13.50 24.69 -14.24
CA ALA A 139 -12.79 25.95 -14.45
C ALA A 139 -11.73 25.77 -15.55
N PRO A 140 -11.62 26.71 -16.51
CA PRO A 140 -10.56 26.65 -17.50
C PRO A 140 -9.20 26.73 -16.79
N LEU A 141 -8.25 25.96 -17.28
CA LEU A 141 -6.91 25.90 -16.75
C LEU A 141 -5.96 26.59 -17.74
N PRO A 142 -5.19 27.61 -17.31
CA PRO A 142 -4.07 28.12 -18.10
C PRO A 142 -3.04 27.01 -18.36
N ALA A 143 -2.10 27.26 -19.28
CA ALA A 143 -1.00 26.35 -19.48
C ALA A 143 -0.23 26.11 -18.17
N GLU A 144 0.07 24.84 -17.89
CA GLU A 144 0.96 24.46 -16.79
C GLU A 144 2.33 25.11 -16.97
N GLN A 145 2.90 25.55 -15.86
CA GLN A 145 4.23 26.13 -15.78
C GLN A 145 5.20 25.11 -15.20
N THR A 146 6.46 25.16 -15.61
CA THR A 146 7.54 24.42 -14.92
C THR A 146 8.47 25.42 -14.26
N ALA A 147 8.72 25.22 -12.97
CA ALA A 147 9.70 25.98 -12.20
C ALA A 147 10.84 25.07 -11.74
N MET A 148 12.06 25.60 -11.77
CA MET A 148 13.23 24.96 -11.17
C MET A 148 13.38 25.52 -9.76
N VAL A 149 12.92 24.76 -8.75
CA VAL A 149 12.83 25.20 -7.36
C VAL A 149 14.17 24.98 -6.66
N PRO A 150 14.84 26.03 -6.16
CA PRO A 150 16.14 25.89 -5.50
C PRO A 150 15.98 25.29 -4.09
N MET A 151 16.74 24.24 -3.82
CA MET A 151 16.93 23.66 -2.49
C MET A 151 17.97 24.46 -1.70
N THR A 152 18.13 24.17 -0.41
CA THR A 152 19.04 24.91 0.49
C THR A 152 20.52 24.80 0.10
N ASP A 153 20.89 23.73 -0.61
CA ASP A 153 22.23 23.48 -1.14
C ASP A 153 22.43 24.01 -2.57
N GLY A 154 21.42 24.66 -3.15
CA GLY A 154 21.45 25.24 -4.49
C GLY A 154 21.09 24.28 -5.63
N VAL A 155 20.87 22.98 -5.35
CA VAL A 155 20.31 22.06 -6.34
C VAL A 155 18.89 22.48 -6.69
N GLN A 156 18.51 22.41 -7.97
CA GLN A 156 17.18 22.81 -8.41
C GLN A 156 16.32 21.61 -8.80
N LEU A 157 15.11 21.53 -8.25
CA LEU A 157 14.15 20.48 -8.51
C LEU A 157 13.03 20.96 -9.43
N ALA A 158 12.78 20.23 -10.51
CA ALA A 158 11.76 20.54 -11.49
C ALA A 158 10.36 20.31 -10.90
N THR A 159 9.53 21.36 -10.94
CA THR A 159 8.19 21.37 -10.36
C THR A 159 7.19 21.89 -11.38
N SER A 160 6.24 21.05 -11.77
CA SER A 160 5.07 21.43 -12.57
C SER A 160 4.06 22.16 -11.68
N ILE A 161 3.49 23.25 -12.17
CA ILE A 161 2.55 24.12 -11.44
C ILE A 161 1.34 24.39 -12.35
N GLN A 162 0.17 23.92 -11.92
CA GLN A 162 -1.10 24.15 -12.56
C GLN A 162 -1.95 25.06 -11.65
N LEU A 163 -2.29 26.25 -12.15
CA LEU A 163 -3.13 27.22 -11.43
C LEU A 163 -4.57 27.18 -11.98
N PRO A 164 -5.58 27.57 -11.19
CA PRO A 164 -6.91 27.88 -11.71
C PRO A 164 -6.87 29.20 -12.50
N ALA A 165 -7.70 29.34 -13.54
CA ALA A 165 -7.79 30.61 -14.26
C ALA A 165 -8.29 31.75 -13.38
N GLY A 166 -7.64 32.92 -13.48
CA GLY A 166 -8.04 34.12 -12.76
C GLY A 166 -7.89 34.04 -11.24
N ALA A 167 -7.16 33.03 -10.73
CA ALA A 167 -6.98 32.84 -9.30
C ALA A 167 -6.24 34.02 -8.65
N GLY A 168 -6.80 34.50 -7.54
CA GLY A 168 -6.04 35.22 -6.52
C GLY A 168 -5.18 34.25 -5.69
N PRO A 169 -4.77 34.61 -4.47
CA PRO A 169 -4.09 33.66 -3.57
C PRO A 169 -4.95 32.40 -3.32
N VAL A 170 -4.39 31.23 -3.60
CA VAL A 170 -5.02 29.90 -3.42
C VAL A 170 -4.14 28.97 -2.60
N ALA A 171 -4.75 27.98 -1.94
CA ALA A 171 -3.99 26.91 -1.29
C ALA A 171 -3.40 25.93 -2.33
N THR A 172 -2.34 25.23 -1.95
CA THR A 172 -1.63 24.31 -2.85
C THR A 172 -1.86 22.86 -2.46
N VAL A 173 -2.16 21.98 -3.43
CA VAL A 173 -1.99 20.53 -3.31
C VAL A 173 -0.66 20.15 -3.95
N PHE A 174 0.21 19.50 -3.18
CA PHE A 174 1.60 19.24 -3.55
C PHE A 174 1.94 17.74 -3.51
N MET A 175 2.56 17.23 -4.58
CA MET A 175 3.12 15.89 -4.64
C MET A 175 4.60 15.94 -4.98
N ARG A 176 5.39 15.09 -4.32
CA ARG A 176 6.81 14.84 -4.65
C ARG A 176 6.94 13.38 -5.06
N THR A 177 7.55 13.09 -6.21
CA THR A 177 7.59 11.73 -6.78
C THR A 177 8.90 11.42 -7.51
N PRO A 178 9.39 10.17 -7.48
CA PRO A 178 10.52 9.74 -8.29
C PRO A 178 10.14 9.21 -9.67
N TYR A 179 8.84 9.09 -9.95
CA TYR A 179 8.34 8.36 -11.12
C TYR A 179 8.14 9.24 -12.36
N GLY A 180 8.10 10.56 -12.18
CA GLY A 180 7.81 11.52 -13.25
C GLY A 180 6.58 12.35 -12.96
N ARG A 181 6.77 13.66 -12.77
CA ARG A 181 5.69 14.62 -12.50
C ARG A 181 4.59 14.61 -13.57
N GLY A 182 4.94 14.32 -14.82
CA GLY A 182 3.98 14.21 -15.93
C GLY A 182 2.98 13.06 -15.79
N LEU A 183 3.37 11.95 -15.14
CA LEU A 183 2.51 10.77 -14.95
C LEU A 183 1.34 11.04 -13.99
N TYR A 184 1.49 12.02 -13.10
CA TYR A 184 0.51 12.35 -12.06
C TYR A 184 -0.33 13.60 -12.38
N ARG A 185 -0.05 14.30 -13.48
CA ARG A 185 -0.77 15.52 -13.84
C ARG A 185 -2.28 15.28 -13.95
N GLN A 186 -2.69 14.23 -14.66
CA GLN A 186 -4.10 13.87 -14.81
C GLN A 186 -4.72 13.37 -13.49
N ASN A 187 -3.92 12.81 -12.57
CA ASN A 187 -4.43 12.37 -11.28
C ASN A 187 -4.83 13.53 -10.38
N LEU A 188 -4.11 14.66 -10.44
CA LEU A 188 -4.31 15.79 -9.52
C LEU A 188 -5.03 16.99 -10.16
N VAL A 189 -5.23 17.03 -11.48
CA VAL A 189 -5.82 18.19 -12.20
C VAL A 189 -7.19 18.60 -11.64
N HIS A 190 -7.95 17.64 -11.11
CA HIS A 190 -9.26 17.87 -10.52
C HIS A 190 -9.26 18.80 -9.30
N PHE A 191 -8.14 18.92 -8.58
CA PHE A 191 -7.96 19.92 -7.53
C PHE A 191 -7.81 21.32 -8.13
N ALA A 192 -7.05 21.46 -9.23
CA ALA A 192 -6.90 22.75 -9.91
C ALA A 192 -8.22 23.24 -10.52
N GLN A 193 -9.00 22.35 -11.10
CA GLN A 193 -10.36 22.64 -11.59
C GLN A 193 -11.32 23.08 -10.46
N ARG A 194 -10.98 22.79 -9.20
CA ARG A 194 -11.71 23.19 -7.98
C ARG A 194 -11.09 24.37 -7.23
N GLY A 195 -10.10 25.04 -7.81
CA GLY A 195 -9.56 26.28 -7.26
C GLY A 195 -8.31 26.12 -6.40
N PHE A 196 -7.68 24.95 -6.36
CA PHE A 196 -6.35 24.79 -5.76
C PHE A 196 -5.24 25.13 -6.77
N ALA A 197 -4.08 25.59 -6.30
CA ALA A 197 -2.86 25.38 -7.05
C ALA A 197 -2.46 23.90 -6.93
N VAL A 198 -2.03 23.28 -8.03
CA VAL A 198 -1.48 21.93 -8.02
C VAL A 198 0.00 22.01 -8.37
N ALA A 199 0.85 21.47 -7.50
CA ALA A 199 2.29 21.37 -7.72
C ALA A 199 2.72 19.90 -7.70
N ILE A 200 3.52 19.49 -8.69
CA ILE A 200 4.09 18.13 -8.75
C ILE A 200 5.57 18.26 -9.03
N GLN A 201 6.40 17.76 -8.12
CA GLN A 201 7.85 17.87 -8.18
C GLN A 201 8.50 16.51 -8.42
N ASP A 202 9.43 16.47 -9.36
CA ASP A 202 10.36 15.34 -9.45
C ASP A 202 11.40 15.46 -8.34
N VAL A 203 11.58 14.39 -7.56
CA VAL A 203 12.58 14.40 -6.49
C VAL A 203 14.01 14.45 -7.05
N ARG A 204 14.97 14.71 -6.18
CA ARG A 204 16.38 14.93 -6.54
C ARG A 204 16.95 13.80 -7.40
N GLY A 205 17.65 14.19 -8.47
CA GLY A 205 18.27 13.27 -9.42
C GLY A 205 17.31 12.57 -10.38
N ARG A 206 16.00 12.83 -10.31
CA ARG A 206 14.97 12.20 -11.16
C ARG A 206 14.50 13.15 -12.26
N ASN A 207 14.19 12.59 -13.44
CA ASN A 207 13.63 13.30 -14.60
C ASN A 207 14.40 14.61 -14.87
N ASP A 208 13.72 15.77 -14.80
CA ASP A 208 14.33 17.08 -15.04
C ASP A 208 14.96 17.72 -13.79
N SER A 209 14.85 17.10 -12.62
CA SER A 209 15.49 17.57 -11.39
C SER A 209 16.99 17.33 -11.41
N GLN A 210 17.73 18.30 -10.88
CA GLN A 210 19.17 18.22 -10.71
C GLN A 210 19.55 17.34 -9.51
N GLY A 211 20.86 17.16 -9.30
CA GLY A 211 21.41 16.43 -8.16
C GLY A 211 21.56 14.93 -8.39
N GLU A 212 21.89 14.24 -7.31
CA GLU A 212 22.10 12.79 -7.27
C GLU A 212 20.84 12.07 -6.76
N TRP A 213 20.52 10.93 -7.37
CA TRP A 213 19.44 10.08 -6.92
C TRP A 213 19.93 9.13 -5.82
N LEU A 214 19.46 9.40 -4.60
CA LEU A 214 19.55 8.47 -3.48
C LEU A 214 18.15 8.37 -2.85
N PRO A 215 17.44 7.24 -3.03
CA PRO A 215 16.07 7.09 -2.56
C PRO A 215 15.90 7.50 -1.10
N MET A 216 14.84 8.27 -0.81
CA MET A 216 14.38 8.68 0.54
C MET A 216 15.33 9.60 1.33
N TYR A 217 16.62 9.65 1.01
CA TYR A 217 17.64 10.29 1.84
C TYR A 217 17.50 11.83 1.95
N TYR A 218 17.19 12.51 0.85
CA TYR A 218 17.17 13.98 0.81
C TYR A 218 15.81 14.59 1.19
N GLU A 219 14.81 13.76 1.49
CA GLU A 219 13.42 14.15 1.32
C GLU A 219 12.86 15.06 2.43
N GLU A 220 13.44 15.03 3.63
CA GLU A 220 13.11 16.00 4.68
C GLU A 220 13.53 17.42 4.25
N GLY A 221 14.80 17.60 3.89
CA GLY A 221 15.36 18.90 3.54
C GLY A 221 14.78 19.47 2.25
N ASP A 222 14.68 18.63 1.22
CA ASP A 222 14.11 19.05 -0.06
C ASP A 222 12.60 19.32 0.06
N GLY A 223 11.89 18.53 0.87
CA GLY A 223 10.48 18.76 1.18
C GLY A 223 10.26 20.10 1.89
N ALA A 224 11.06 20.41 2.92
CA ALA A 224 10.99 21.67 3.64
C ALA A 224 11.26 22.88 2.73
N ALA A 225 12.28 22.82 1.88
CA ALA A 225 12.64 23.88 0.95
C ALA A 225 11.55 24.10 -0.11
N ALA A 226 11.00 23.02 -0.67
CA ALA A 226 9.91 23.10 -1.65
C ALA A 226 8.64 23.72 -1.04
N LEU A 227 8.27 23.32 0.19
CA LEU A 227 7.14 23.92 0.93
C LEU A 227 7.33 25.42 1.15
N ALA A 228 8.51 25.84 1.60
CA ALA A 228 8.81 27.25 1.80
C ALA A 228 8.77 28.06 0.49
N TRP A 229 9.29 27.49 -0.60
CA TRP A 229 9.26 28.14 -1.91
C TRP A 229 7.82 28.29 -2.43
N LEU A 230 7.01 27.23 -2.35
CA LEU A 230 5.61 27.25 -2.78
C LEU A 230 4.80 28.27 -1.98
N ALA A 231 5.01 28.35 -0.67
CA ALA A 231 4.32 29.30 0.20
C ALA A 231 4.67 30.77 -0.08
N ALA A 232 5.88 31.03 -0.59
CA ALA A 232 6.34 32.37 -0.92
C ALA A 232 5.83 32.89 -2.29
N GLN A 233 5.15 32.05 -3.08
CA GLN A 233 4.67 32.47 -4.39
C GLN A 233 3.51 33.47 -4.28
N PRO A 234 3.42 34.46 -5.20
CA PRO A 234 2.40 35.52 -5.11
C PRO A 234 0.96 35.02 -5.25
N TRP A 235 0.77 33.83 -5.82
CA TRP A 235 -0.51 33.15 -5.96
C TRP A 235 -0.83 32.22 -4.79
N SER A 236 0.05 32.08 -3.79
CA SER A 236 -0.15 31.15 -2.67
C SER A 236 -0.80 31.84 -1.46
N THR A 237 -1.66 31.11 -0.75
CA THR A 237 -2.11 31.48 0.60
C THR A 237 -1.10 31.12 1.69
N GLY A 238 -0.02 30.41 1.33
CA GLY A 238 0.94 29.84 2.28
C GLY A 238 0.51 28.52 2.91
N LYS A 239 -0.71 28.05 2.63
CA LYS A 239 -1.21 26.74 3.09
C LYS A 239 -1.02 25.67 2.01
N ILE A 240 -0.34 24.59 2.35
CA ILE A 240 -0.02 23.50 1.44
C ILE A 240 -0.50 22.17 2.03
N GLY A 241 -1.28 21.42 1.26
CA GLY A 241 -1.57 20.01 1.53
C GLY A 241 -0.67 19.11 0.70
N MET A 242 -0.16 18.03 1.27
CA MET A 242 0.56 17.00 0.51
C MET A 242 -0.31 15.79 0.20
N TYR A 243 -0.12 15.20 -0.98
CA TYR A 243 -0.90 14.07 -1.49
C TYR A 243 0.00 13.05 -2.21
N GLY A 244 -0.30 11.76 -2.03
CA GLY A 244 0.32 10.65 -2.74
C GLY A 244 0.53 9.41 -1.88
N GLY A 245 1.01 8.33 -2.51
CA GLY A 245 1.28 7.09 -1.81
C GLY A 245 2.59 6.39 -2.13
N SER A 246 2.87 5.31 -1.39
CA SER A 246 4.16 4.60 -1.39
C SER A 246 5.29 5.57 -1.04
N TYR A 247 6.30 5.71 -1.89
CA TYR A 247 7.33 6.75 -1.81
C TYR A 247 6.72 8.15 -1.61
N SER A 248 5.74 8.51 -2.44
CA SER A 248 5.06 9.82 -2.34
C SER A 248 4.24 9.97 -1.05
N GLY A 249 3.95 8.88 -0.34
CA GLY A 249 3.38 8.87 1.00
C GLY A 249 4.45 9.12 2.07
N GLY A 250 5.55 8.37 2.03
CA GLY A 250 6.65 8.46 2.99
C GLY A 250 7.32 9.85 3.01
N VAL A 251 7.51 10.46 1.84
CA VAL A 251 8.08 11.83 1.76
C VAL A 251 7.20 12.91 2.38
N GLN A 252 5.89 12.67 2.57
CA GLN A 252 5.04 13.60 3.30
C GLN A 252 5.41 13.60 4.78
N TRP A 253 5.64 12.42 5.35
CA TRP A 253 6.06 12.28 6.75
C TRP A 253 7.45 12.86 7.00
N MET A 254 8.38 12.69 6.05
CA MET A 254 9.69 13.33 6.09
C MET A 254 9.57 14.86 6.02
N ALA A 255 8.74 15.39 5.11
CA ALA A 255 8.47 16.82 5.06
C ALA A 255 7.78 17.33 6.35
N ALA A 256 6.90 16.53 6.96
CA ALA A 256 6.25 16.87 8.21
C ALA A 256 7.22 16.84 9.42
N ALA A 257 8.20 15.93 9.42
CA ALA A 257 9.26 15.86 10.41
C ALA A 257 10.14 17.12 10.44
N SER A 258 10.25 17.84 9.31
CA SER A 258 10.90 19.17 9.25
C SER A 258 10.17 20.26 10.04
N ARG A 259 8.91 20.00 10.45
CA ARG A 259 8.02 20.95 11.15
C ARG A 259 7.77 22.24 10.36
N SER A 260 7.75 22.14 9.04
CA SER A 260 7.44 23.26 8.17
C SER A 260 6.09 23.89 8.54
N PRO A 261 6.02 25.22 8.78
CA PRO A 261 4.77 25.90 9.14
C PRO A 261 3.79 25.99 7.96
N TYR A 262 4.23 25.64 6.75
CA TYR A 262 3.44 25.73 5.52
C TYR A 262 2.66 24.45 5.22
N LEU A 263 3.04 23.32 5.83
CA LEU A 263 2.35 22.05 5.66
C LEU A 263 1.10 22.00 6.56
N ALA A 264 -0.06 22.14 5.95
CA ALA A 264 -1.34 22.32 6.63
C ALA A 264 -2.22 21.06 6.64
N ALA A 265 -1.98 20.10 5.73
CA ALA A 265 -2.70 18.83 5.68
C ALA A 265 -1.91 17.76 4.90
N MET A 266 -2.19 16.48 5.15
CA MET A 266 -1.63 15.36 4.40
C MET A 266 -2.72 14.36 4.03
N ILE A 267 -2.62 13.78 2.84
CA ILE A 267 -3.34 12.57 2.44
C ILE A 267 -2.27 11.55 2.05
N SER A 268 -2.01 10.62 2.95
CA SER A 268 -0.92 9.65 2.89
C SER A 268 -1.50 8.27 2.59
N GLU A 269 -1.24 7.80 1.37
CA GLU A 269 -1.73 6.51 0.87
C GLU A 269 -0.60 5.48 0.93
N VAL A 270 -0.87 4.24 1.34
CA VAL A 270 0.06 3.09 1.32
C VAL A 270 1.50 3.49 1.64
N THR A 271 1.70 4.19 2.76
CA THR A 271 2.92 4.97 2.99
C THR A 271 4.10 4.12 3.38
N SER A 272 5.25 4.34 2.75
CA SER A 272 6.51 3.74 3.18
C SER A 272 6.98 4.29 4.53
N GLY A 273 7.62 3.43 5.30
CA GLY A 273 8.12 3.63 6.66
C GLY A 273 9.56 4.13 6.70
N SER A 274 10.26 3.76 7.77
CA SER A 274 11.70 4.01 7.88
C SER A 274 12.49 3.13 6.91
N SER A 275 13.71 3.53 6.61
CA SER A 275 14.63 2.76 5.76
C SER A 275 14.98 1.40 6.34
N PHE A 276 15.06 1.27 7.67
CA PHE A 276 15.55 0.09 8.37
C PHE A 276 14.44 -0.91 8.80
N ASP A 277 13.18 -0.46 8.88
CA ASP A 277 12.07 -1.33 9.26
C ASP A 277 11.08 -1.62 8.13
N ASP A 278 11.05 -0.81 7.07
CA ASP A 278 10.09 -0.96 5.97
C ASP A 278 10.74 -0.90 4.59
N MET A 279 11.31 0.26 4.22
CA MET A 279 11.65 0.55 2.82
C MET A 279 12.76 -0.35 2.26
N PHE A 280 13.88 -0.53 2.96
CA PHE A 280 15.02 -1.34 2.46
C PHE A 280 15.28 -2.60 3.30
N TYR A 281 14.82 -2.61 4.54
CA TYR A 281 15.00 -3.71 5.49
C TYR A 281 13.69 -3.99 6.24
N ARG A 282 13.47 -5.23 6.68
CA ARG A 282 12.46 -5.63 7.67
C ARG A 282 13.16 -5.91 9.00
N ARG A 283 13.20 -4.93 9.91
CA ARG A 283 13.90 -5.02 11.21
C ARG A 283 15.31 -5.62 11.05
N GLY A 284 16.08 -5.03 10.14
CA GLY A 284 17.46 -5.41 9.82
C GLY A 284 17.66 -6.60 8.88
N ALA A 285 16.59 -7.24 8.38
CA ALA A 285 16.68 -8.20 7.28
C ALA A 285 16.52 -7.47 5.92
N PRO A 286 17.53 -7.44 5.03
CA PRO A 286 17.46 -6.67 3.78
C PRO A 286 16.42 -7.25 2.81
N LEU A 287 15.52 -6.39 2.31
CA LEU A 287 14.47 -6.78 1.35
C LEU A 287 15.10 -7.13 0.00
N SER A 288 14.90 -8.37 -0.43
CA SER A 288 15.27 -8.81 -1.77
C SER A 288 14.20 -8.44 -2.81
N ALA A 289 12.93 -8.39 -2.41
CA ALA A 289 11.82 -8.09 -3.30
C ALA A 289 11.89 -6.66 -3.90
N LEU A 290 12.41 -5.70 -3.13
CA LEU A 290 12.59 -4.30 -3.57
C LEU A 290 13.59 -4.14 -4.73
N ALA A 291 14.37 -5.18 -5.04
CA ALA A 291 15.30 -5.12 -6.17
C ALA A 291 14.60 -4.75 -7.49
N SER A 292 13.35 -5.16 -7.70
CA SER A 292 12.57 -4.79 -8.89
C SER A 292 12.28 -3.28 -8.95
N TRP A 293 11.86 -2.68 -7.83
CA TRP A 293 11.66 -1.22 -7.74
C TRP A 293 12.97 -0.44 -7.93
N LEU A 294 14.08 -0.90 -7.33
CA LEU A 294 15.40 -0.29 -7.52
C LEU A 294 15.85 -0.37 -8.98
N PHE A 295 15.55 -1.46 -9.69
CA PHE A 295 15.84 -1.58 -11.12
C PHE A 295 15.00 -0.61 -11.96
N ALA A 296 13.71 -0.44 -11.64
CA ALA A 296 12.86 0.52 -12.35
C ALA A 296 13.20 1.98 -12.05
N THR A 297 13.84 2.26 -10.92
CA THR A 297 14.26 3.60 -10.49
C THR A 297 15.77 3.84 -10.62
N ASP A 298 16.49 2.99 -11.35
CA ASP A 298 17.93 3.11 -11.56
C ASP A 298 18.30 4.41 -12.32
N GLU A 299 17.80 4.56 -13.54
CA GLU A 299 18.10 5.71 -14.41
C GLU A 299 17.20 6.90 -14.10
N ARG A 300 17.53 8.08 -14.66
CA ARG A 300 16.78 9.34 -14.54
C ARG A 300 15.25 9.18 -14.67
N TYR A 301 14.80 8.38 -15.62
CA TYR A 301 13.38 8.14 -15.89
C TYR A 301 12.96 6.80 -15.29
N PHE A 302 11.75 6.75 -14.73
CA PHE A 302 11.19 5.50 -14.24
C PHE A 302 10.86 4.56 -15.39
N ASP A 303 11.34 3.31 -15.31
CA ASP A 303 11.13 2.29 -16.32
C ASP A 303 10.60 1.00 -15.68
N PRO A 304 9.27 0.81 -15.59
CA PRO A 304 8.68 -0.37 -14.99
C PRO A 304 8.97 -1.66 -15.78
N SER A 305 9.40 -1.57 -17.04
CA SER A 305 9.74 -2.77 -17.82
C SER A 305 10.95 -3.52 -17.25
N LYS A 306 11.81 -2.83 -16.48
CA LYS A 306 12.96 -3.42 -15.80
C LYS A 306 12.56 -4.31 -14.60
N MET A 307 11.33 -4.22 -14.11
CA MET A 307 10.79 -5.09 -13.07
C MET A 307 10.41 -6.47 -13.60
N THR A 308 9.86 -6.52 -14.82
CA THR A 308 9.35 -7.74 -15.44
C THR A 308 10.49 -8.62 -15.91
N ARG A 309 10.88 -9.62 -15.11
CA ARG A 309 12.02 -10.49 -15.41
C ARG A 309 11.77 -11.94 -15.03
N GLN A 310 12.34 -12.85 -15.82
CA GLN A 310 12.27 -14.29 -15.56
C GLN A 310 13.47 -14.82 -14.75
N ASP A 311 14.51 -14.01 -14.57
CA ASP A 311 15.78 -14.42 -13.96
C ASP A 311 15.93 -13.96 -12.49
N TRP A 312 14.89 -13.41 -11.87
CA TRP A 312 14.94 -12.94 -10.46
C TRP A 312 15.50 -13.99 -9.50
N THR A 313 15.05 -15.24 -9.58
CA THR A 313 15.56 -16.34 -8.73
C THR A 313 17.07 -16.54 -8.86
N LYS A 314 17.66 -16.27 -10.03
CA LYS A 314 19.13 -16.34 -10.22
C LYS A 314 19.79 -15.07 -9.69
N LEU A 315 19.22 -13.90 -10.00
CA LEU A 315 19.77 -12.61 -9.59
C LEU A 315 19.85 -12.49 -8.06
N LEU A 316 18.80 -12.87 -7.33
CA LEU A 316 18.74 -12.73 -5.87
C LEU A 316 19.75 -13.63 -5.12
N LYS A 317 20.37 -14.60 -5.80
CA LYS A 317 21.45 -15.45 -5.25
C LYS A 317 22.85 -14.84 -5.40
N ILE A 318 23.00 -13.75 -6.15
CA ILE A 318 24.30 -13.14 -6.42
C ILE A 318 24.85 -12.48 -5.16
N ARG A 319 26.15 -12.67 -4.92
CA ARG A 319 26.92 -12.03 -3.84
C ARG A 319 28.27 -11.52 -4.35
N PRO A 320 28.79 -10.41 -3.81
CA PRO A 320 28.15 -9.50 -2.85
C PRO A 320 26.91 -8.80 -3.46
N LEU A 321 25.95 -8.38 -2.62
CA LEU A 321 24.64 -7.88 -3.07
C LEU A 321 24.73 -6.76 -4.13
N LYS A 322 25.71 -5.86 -4.01
CA LYS A 322 25.97 -4.80 -4.99
C LYS A 322 26.25 -5.27 -6.43
N GLN A 323 26.55 -6.56 -6.65
CA GLN A 323 26.73 -7.14 -7.98
C GLN A 323 25.41 -7.53 -8.67
N ILE A 324 24.28 -7.52 -7.94
CA ILE A 324 22.97 -7.86 -8.50
C ILE A 324 22.62 -6.96 -9.70
N PRO A 325 22.73 -5.61 -9.60
CA PRO A 325 22.46 -4.77 -10.76
C PRO A 325 23.51 -4.91 -11.86
N VAL A 326 24.78 -5.16 -11.52
CA VAL A 326 25.85 -5.35 -12.52
C VAL A 326 25.54 -6.55 -13.41
N VAL A 327 25.05 -7.65 -12.84
CA VAL A 327 24.67 -8.83 -13.61
C VAL A 327 23.29 -8.65 -14.27
N GLY A 328 22.34 -8.01 -13.59
CA GLY A 328 20.97 -7.87 -14.08
C GLY A 328 20.78 -6.79 -15.16
N LEU A 329 21.53 -5.70 -15.08
CA LEU A 329 21.42 -4.50 -15.93
C LEU A 329 22.74 -4.14 -16.65
N GLY A 330 23.85 -4.83 -16.34
CA GLY A 330 25.15 -4.56 -16.95
C GLY A 330 25.95 -3.42 -16.31
N HIS A 331 25.46 -2.82 -15.23
CA HIS A 331 26.10 -1.69 -14.54
C HIS A 331 25.65 -1.57 -13.08
N GLU A 332 26.37 -0.78 -12.28
CA GLU A 332 26.02 -0.53 -10.87
C GLU A 332 24.86 0.45 -10.75
N ILE A 333 23.96 0.22 -9.79
CA ILE A 333 23.00 1.22 -9.31
C ILE A 333 23.62 1.88 -8.06
N PRO A 334 23.96 3.19 -8.07
CA PRO A 334 24.58 3.86 -6.92
C PRO A 334 23.76 3.77 -5.64
N GLY A 335 22.43 3.95 -5.73
CA GLY A 335 21.52 3.82 -4.59
C GLY A 335 21.54 2.41 -3.99
N PHE A 336 21.50 1.36 -4.82
CA PHE A 336 21.62 -0.04 -4.36
C PHE A 336 22.95 -0.29 -3.66
N THR A 337 24.05 0.21 -4.24
CA THR A 337 25.40 0.08 -3.67
C THR A 337 25.50 0.77 -2.32
N THR A 338 24.91 1.97 -2.19
CA THR A 338 24.87 2.72 -0.93
C THR A 338 24.04 1.99 0.12
N ILE A 339 22.79 1.61 -0.20
CA ILE A 339 21.91 0.86 0.71
C ILE A 339 22.61 -0.39 1.26
N THR A 340 23.27 -1.16 0.40
CA THR A 340 23.95 -2.40 0.82
C THR A 340 25.27 -2.17 1.57
N ALA A 341 25.80 -0.95 1.57
CA ALA A 341 26.96 -0.56 2.38
C ALA A 341 26.57 -0.13 3.81
N HIS A 342 25.29 0.05 4.08
CA HIS A 342 24.72 0.37 5.39
C HIS A 342 23.85 -0.81 5.89
N PRO A 343 24.46 -1.92 6.37
CA PRO A 343 23.74 -3.13 6.78
C PRO A 343 23.16 -3.06 8.20
N ASP A 344 23.60 -2.08 8.99
CA ASP A 344 23.18 -1.86 10.37
C ASP A 344 22.53 -0.48 10.48
N ASP A 345 21.66 -0.29 11.48
CA ASP A 345 20.96 0.98 11.70
C ASP A 345 21.91 2.07 12.21
N ASP A 346 22.52 2.79 11.27
CA ASP A 346 23.50 3.83 11.52
C ASP A 346 22.96 5.24 11.19
N ASP A 347 23.84 6.23 11.23
CA ASP A 347 23.47 7.63 10.98
C ASP A 347 22.86 7.84 9.57
N TRP A 348 23.16 6.97 8.60
CA TRP A 348 22.56 7.04 7.27
C TRP A 348 21.08 6.67 7.31
N HIS A 349 20.74 5.61 8.07
CA HIS A 349 19.36 5.22 8.30
C HIS A 349 18.58 6.24 9.12
N ALA A 350 19.21 6.84 10.14
CA ALA A 350 18.60 7.84 11.01
C ALA A 350 18.04 9.07 10.24
N VAL A 351 18.67 9.46 9.12
CA VAL A 351 18.19 10.55 8.25
C VAL A 351 16.85 10.23 7.59
N MET A 352 16.48 8.96 7.44
CA MET A 352 15.23 8.50 6.82
C MET A 352 14.21 7.95 7.84
N ASP A 353 14.56 7.90 9.12
CA ASP A 353 13.68 7.44 10.20
C ASP A 353 12.71 8.54 10.63
N TRP A 354 11.68 8.80 9.82
CA TRP A 354 10.62 9.75 10.16
C TRP A 354 9.80 9.32 11.40
N PRO A 355 9.57 8.02 11.68
CA PRO A 355 8.90 7.62 12.92
C PRO A 355 9.65 8.05 14.18
N ALA A 356 10.99 7.92 14.24
CA ALA A 356 11.79 8.40 15.37
C ALA A 356 11.74 9.93 15.55
N ARG A 357 11.42 10.67 14.48
CA ARG A 357 11.27 12.14 14.48
C ARG A 357 9.82 12.61 14.59
N ALA A 358 8.91 11.71 14.97
CA ALA A 358 7.48 11.99 15.14
C ALA A 358 7.17 13.13 16.12
N ALA A 359 8.06 13.40 17.08
CA ALA A 359 7.87 14.47 18.06
C ALA A 359 7.65 15.83 17.37
N GLY A 360 6.44 16.38 17.50
CA GLY A 360 6.06 17.67 16.93
C GLY A 360 5.37 17.59 15.56
N ILE A 361 5.23 16.41 14.98
CA ILE A 361 4.34 16.22 13.83
C ILE A 361 2.90 16.33 14.34
N THR A 362 2.18 17.37 13.91
CA THR A 362 0.77 17.63 14.31
C THR A 362 -0.13 17.99 13.13
N VAL A 363 0.40 17.81 11.92
CA VAL A 363 -0.30 18.12 10.67
C VAL A 363 -1.51 17.21 10.54
N PRO A 364 -2.73 17.74 10.32
CA PRO A 364 -3.90 16.92 10.05
C PRO A 364 -3.65 15.93 8.91
N VAL A 365 -4.08 14.69 9.07
CA VAL A 365 -3.78 13.64 8.09
C VAL A 365 -4.95 12.69 7.86
N LEU A 366 -5.15 12.34 6.59
CA LEU A 366 -5.90 11.17 6.16
C LEU A 366 -4.90 10.07 5.79
N ILE A 367 -4.93 8.96 6.53
CA ILE A 367 -4.13 7.76 6.31
C ILE A 367 -5.00 6.74 5.57
N GLN A 368 -4.52 6.22 4.45
CA GLN A 368 -5.23 5.22 3.66
C GLN A 368 -4.31 4.07 3.27
N SER A 369 -4.69 2.82 3.49
CA SER A 369 -3.85 1.65 3.15
C SER A 369 -4.67 0.36 3.09
N GLY A 370 -4.03 -0.73 2.72
CA GLY A 370 -4.59 -2.08 2.67
C GLY A 370 -4.06 -3.02 3.76
N TRP A 371 -4.72 -4.16 3.95
CA TRP A 371 -4.21 -5.28 4.75
C TRP A 371 -3.05 -6.01 4.09
N TYR A 372 -3.02 -6.03 2.77
CA TYR A 372 -2.00 -6.70 1.95
C TYR A 372 -1.16 -5.65 1.20
N ASP A 373 -0.87 -4.54 1.87
CA ASP A 373 -0.04 -3.45 1.36
C ASP A 373 1.44 -3.73 1.67
N ASP A 374 2.28 -3.69 0.64
CA ASP A 374 3.73 -3.91 0.73
C ASP A 374 4.42 -3.00 1.74
N ASP A 375 3.94 -1.76 1.90
CA ASP A 375 4.45 -0.76 2.85
C ASP A 375 3.62 -0.79 4.16
N GLY A 376 3.07 -1.96 4.52
CA GLY A 376 2.18 -2.14 5.65
C GLY A 376 2.78 -1.69 6.99
N ILE A 377 4.11 -1.82 7.16
CA ILE A 377 4.85 -1.38 8.35
C ILE A 377 4.89 0.16 8.41
N GLY A 378 5.13 0.84 7.30
CA GLY A 378 5.08 2.30 7.23
C GLY A 378 3.71 2.87 7.58
N THR A 379 2.65 2.21 7.12
CA THR A 379 1.30 2.57 7.57
C THR A 379 1.12 2.36 9.08
N THR A 380 1.60 1.25 9.64
CA THR A 380 1.55 1.03 11.10
C THR A 380 2.32 2.12 11.86
N ALA A 381 3.48 2.56 11.36
CA ALA A 381 4.20 3.69 11.91
C ALA A 381 3.36 4.98 11.86
N ALA A 382 2.64 5.24 10.77
CA ALA A 382 1.78 6.41 10.64
C ALA A 382 0.60 6.37 11.63
N LEU A 383 0.01 5.19 11.84
CA LEU A 383 -1.03 4.98 12.85
C LEU A 383 -0.50 5.24 14.27
N ASN A 384 0.74 4.85 14.55
CA ASN A 384 1.40 5.04 15.84
C ASN A 384 1.76 6.51 16.10
N VAL A 385 2.33 7.21 15.12
CA VAL A 385 2.68 8.64 15.22
C VAL A 385 1.47 9.51 15.50
N THR A 386 0.30 9.12 14.99
CA THR A 386 -0.92 9.92 15.07
C THR A 386 -1.93 9.42 16.10
N LYS A 387 -1.59 8.43 16.93
CA LYS A 387 -2.53 7.81 17.89
C LYS A 387 -3.12 8.79 18.91
N ASP A 388 -2.33 9.79 19.29
CA ASP A 388 -2.69 10.78 20.31
C ASP A 388 -3.11 12.14 19.70
N TYR A 389 -3.39 12.18 18.39
CA TYR A 389 -3.87 13.40 17.75
C TYR A 389 -5.22 13.84 18.32
N PRO A 390 -5.47 15.16 18.42
CA PRO A 390 -6.81 15.66 18.75
C PRO A 390 -7.86 15.13 17.76
N ALA A 391 -9.07 14.88 18.27
CA ALA A 391 -10.20 14.44 17.48
C ALA A 391 -10.40 15.33 16.23
N GLY A 392 -10.73 14.70 15.11
CA GLY A 392 -10.94 15.35 13.82
C GLY A 392 -9.67 15.64 13.02
N ARG A 393 -8.47 15.65 13.63
CA ARG A 393 -7.20 15.86 12.90
C ARG A 393 -6.65 14.60 12.23
N ARG A 394 -7.25 13.45 12.49
CA ARG A 394 -6.87 12.17 11.92
C ARG A 394 -8.09 11.49 11.31
N LYS A 395 -7.95 11.00 10.09
CA LYS A 395 -8.89 10.10 9.41
C LYS A 395 -8.10 8.88 8.93
N VAL A 396 -8.66 7.69 9.06
CA VAL A 396 -8.01 6.42 8.70
C VAL A 396 -8.97 5.57 7.90
N ILE A 397 -8.55 5.12 6.73
CA ILE A 397 -9.31 4.23 5.86
C ILE A 397 -8.46 3.00 5.55
N LEU A 398 -8.87 1.81 6.02
CA LEU A 398 -8.12 0.57 5.85
C LEU A 398 -8.96 -0.50 5.15
N GLY A 399 -8.65 -0.81 3.89
CA GLY A 399 -9.39 -1.81 3.12
C GLY A 399 -8.69 -3.16 3.01
N ALA A 400 -9.41 -4.17 2.54
CA ALA A 400 -8.81 -5.42 2.05
C ALA A 400 -8.17 -5.20 0.68
N TRP A 401 -7.12 -4.36 0.66
CA TRP A 401 -6.44 -3.92 -0.55
C TRP A 401 -4.99 -4.37 -0.57
N LEU A 402 -4.48 -4.45 -1.79
CA LEU A 402 -3.07 -4.60 -2.15
C LEU A 402 -2.35 -3.24 -2.10
N HIS A 403 -1.05 -3.20 -2.40
CA HIS A 403 -0.28 -1.96 -2.54
C HIS A 403 -0.85 -1.03 -3.63
N GLY A 404 -1.48 -1.61 -4.66
CA GLY A 404 -2.26 -0.86 -5.67
C GLY A 404 -3.50 -0.14 -5.13
N GLY A 405 -3.82 -0.31 -3.84
CA GLY A 405 -4.93 0.32 -3.15
C GLY A 405 -6.29 -0.21 -3.59
N ASN A 406 -7.29 0.66 -3.49
CA ASN A 406 -8.69 0.40 -3.80
C ASN A 406 -8.94 0.15 -5.31
N ALA A 407 -8.62 -1.05 -5.79
CA ALA A 407 -8.57 -1.34 -7.22
C ALA A 407 -9.20 -2.67 -7.67
N GLN A 408 -9.46 -3.63 -6.78
CA GLN A 408 -9.97 -4.95 -7.18
C GLN A 408 -10.81 -5.64 -6.10
N TYR A 409 -11.66 -6.57 -6.52
CA TYR A 409 -12.55 -7.35 -5.64
C TYR A 409 -12.03 -8.76 -5.31
N ASP A 410 -11.11 -9.30 -6.10
CA ASP A 410 -10.63 -10.67 -5.91
C ASP A 410 -9.12 -10.64 -5.68
N LEU A 411 -8.69 -11.26 -4.58
CA LEU A 411 -7.30 -11.39 -4.16
C LEU A 411 -6.93 -12.89 -4.16
N GLY A 412 -6.75 -13.45 -5.36
CA GLY A 412 -6.49 -14.88 -5.54
C GLY A 412 -7.64 -15.73 -4.99
N PRO A 413 -7.44 -16.50 -3.91
CA PRO A 413 -8.49 -17.33 -3.31
C PRO A 413 -9.54 -16.52 -2.53
N ILE A 414 -9.27 -15.24 -2.19
CA ILE A 414 -10.23 -14.41 -1.44
C ILE A 414 -11.10 -13.61 -2.39
N HIS A 415 -12.42 -13.86 -2.34
CA HIS A 415 -13.44 -13.11 -3.07
C HIS A 415 -14.12 -12.09 -2.16
N LEU A 416 -13.77 -10.82 -2.31
CA LEU A 416 -14.26 -9.75 -1.43
C LEU A 416 -15.73 -9.39 -1.75
N GLY A 417 -16.39 -8.79 -0.76
CA GLY A 417 -17.75 -8.27 -0.89
C GLY A 417 -17.85 -7.09 -1.84
N GLU A 418 -19.08 -6.74 -2.25
CA GLU A 418 -19.36 -5.63 -3.18
C GLU A 418 -18.92 -4.25 -2.68
N GLN A 419 -18.78 -4.08 -1.37
CA GLN A 419 -18.34 -2.84 -0.72
C GLN A 419 -16.82 -2.75 -0.57
N ALA A 420 -16.06 -3.79 -0.93
CA ALA A 420 -14.60 -3.78 -0.77
C ALA A 420 -13.90 -2.72 -1.63
N VAL A 421 -14.49 -2.38 -2.78
CA VAL A 421 -14.06 -1.24 -3.59
C VAL A 421 -14.98 -0.05 -3.31
N ARG A 422 -14.40 1.05 -2.84
CA ARG A 422 -15.05 2.31 -2.49
C ARG A 422 -14.96 3.32 -3.64
N PHE A 423 -16.08 3.97 -3.96
CA PHE A 423 -16.16 4.98 -5.03
C PHE A 423 -16.33 6.41 -4.49
N ASP A 424 -16.12 6.60 -3.19
CA ASP A 424 -16.28 7.86 -2.47
C ASP A 424 -14.94 8.42 -1.95
N LEU A 425 -13.82 7.70 -2.10
CA LEU A 425 -12.52 8.08 -1.53
C LEU A 425 -12.01 9.42 -2.05
N ASP A 426 -12.13 9.69 -3.35
CA ASP A 426 -11.73 10.96 -3.94
C ASP A 426 -12.65 12.13 -3.54
N VAL A 427 -13.93 11.88 -3.26
CA VAL A 427 -14.82 12.87 -2.61
C VAL A 427 -14.31 13.21 -1.21
N LEU A 428 -13.94 12.19 -0.44
CA LEU A 428 -13.39 12.35 0.90
C LEU A 428 -12.07 13.13 0.87
N HIS A 429 -11.18 12.83 -0.08
CA HIS A 429 -9.92 13.56 -0.26
C HIS A 429 -10.15 15.03 -0.57
N GLN A 430 -11.06 15.34 -1.48
CA GLN A 430 -11.45 16.70 -1.81
C GLN A 430 -11.99 17.45 -0.57
N ARG A 431 -12.93 16.84 0.15
CA ARG A 431 -13.51 17.42 1.37
C ARG A 431 -12.46 17.65 2.47
N PHE A 432 -11.52 16.73 2.61
CA PHE A 432 -10.44 16.83 3.60
C PHE A 432 -9.55 18.05 3.33
N PHE A 433 -9.11 18.25 2.09
CA PHE A 433 -8.34 19.45 1.74
C PHE A 433 -9.17 20.73 1.77
N ASP A 434 -10.42 20.72 1.33
CA ASP A 434 -11.32 21.87 1.46
C ASP A 434 -11.46 22.34 2.92
N HIS A 435 -11.56 21.39 3.85
CA HIS A 435 -11.64 21.72 5.27
C HIS A 435 -10.32 22.30 5.80
N TRP A 436 -9.20 21.60 5.65
CA TRP A 436 -7.95 21.99 6.31
C TRP A 436 -7.21 23.13 5.60
N LEU A 437 -7.32 23.22 4.28
CA LEU A 437 -6.64 24.25 3.51
C LEU A 437 -7.52 25.50 3.35
N ASN A 438 -8.79 25.33 2.99
CA ASN A 438 -9.69 26.45 2.70
C ASN A 438 -10.60 26.84 3.89
N GLY A 439 -10.63 26.06 4.98
CA GLY A 439 -11.46 26.36 6.16
C GLY A 439 -12.95 26.12 5.92
N ILE A 440 -13.31 25.29 4.94
CA ILE A 440 -14.71 24.97 4.63
C ILE A 440 -15.25 24.01 5.69
N ASP A 441 -16.30 24.43 6.40
CA ASP A 441 -17.01 23.56 7.34
C ASP A 441 -17.95 22.60 6.57
N ASN A 442 -17.42 21.44 6.20
CA ASN A 442 -18.12 20.38 5.48
C ASN A 442 -18.31 19.09 6.32
N GLY A 443 -17.95 19.15 7.61
CA GLY A 443 -18.12 18.07 8.58
C GLY A 443 -17.17 16.88 8.47
N VAL A 444 -16.17 16.90 7.58
CA VAL A 444 -15.21 15.79 7.43
C VAL A 444 -14.44 15.49 8.72
N ASP A 445 -14.21 16.49 9.57
CA ASP A 445 -13.55 16.41 10.88
C ASP A 445 -14.43 15.79 11.98
N ARG A 446 -15.71 15.54 11.70
CA ARG A 446 -16.71 15.00 12.65
C ARG A 446 -17.20 13.61 12.27
N GLU A 447 -16.73 13.07 11.16
CA GLU A 447 -16.98 11.70 10.74
C GLU A 447 -16.17 10.70 11.57
N PRO A 448 -16.46 9.38 11.49
CA PRO A 448 -15.68 8.37 12.19
C PRO A 448 -14.19 8.48 11.88
N THR A 449 -13.35 8.41 12.91
CA THR A 449 -11.88 8.52 12.80
C THR A 449 -11.30 7.38 12.00
N VAL A 450 -11.77 6.15 12.22
CA VAL A 450 -11.31 4.96 11.51
C VAL A 450 -12.49 4.31 10.82
N GLU A 451 -12.31 3.98 9.54
CA GLU A 451 -13.17 3.09 8.77
C GLU A 451 -12.30 1.95 8.24
N TYR A 452 -12.75 0.71 8.43
CA TYR A 452 -11.96 -0.45 8.05
C TYR A 452 -12.81 -1.62 7.56
N ASP A 453 -12.34 -2.34 6.54
CA ASP A 453 -12.98 -3.55 6.03
C ASP A 453 -12.51 -4.79 6.82
N VAL A 454 -13.41 -5.72 7.13
CA VAL A 454 -13.04 -7.01 7.72
C VAL A 454 -13.13 -8.08 6.64
N VAL A 455 -11.99 -8.71 6.34
CA VAL A 455 -11.92 -9.80 5.36
C VAL A 455 -12.93 -10.89 5.75
N HIS A 456 -13.69 -11.38 4.76
CA HIS A 456 -14.80 -12.34 4.87
C HIS A 456 -16.13 -11.86 5.49
N GLN A 457 -16.25 -10.60 5.92
CA GLN A 457 -17.53 -10.08 6.45
C GLN A 457 -18.31 -9.16 5.49
N ALA A 458 -17.74 -8.79 4.34
CA ALA A 458 -18.39 -8.04 3.26
C ALA A 458 -19.00 -6.67 3.67
N HIS A 459 -18.57 -6.08 4.80
CA HIS A 459 -19.00 -4.75 5.23
C HIS A 459 -17.88 -4.00 5.95
N TRP A 460 -17.87 -2.67 5.79
CA TRP A 460 -16.98 -1.77 6.51
C TRP A 460 -17.48 -1.52 7.93
N ARG A 461 -16.53 -1.41 8.85
CA ARG A 461 -16.75 -1.05 10.25
C ARG A 461 -16.14 0.31 10.55
N THR A 462 -16.53 0.88 11.68
CA THR A 462 -15.99 2.16 12.15
C THR A 462 -15.43 2.03 13.56
N ALA A 463 -14.43 2.84 13.91
CA ALA A 463 -13.84 2.90 15.24
C ALA A 463 -13.27 4.28 15.56
N ALA A 464 -13.07 4.55 16.86
CA ALA A 464 -12.43 5.77 17.34
C ALA A 464 -10.89 5.73 17.20
N SER A 465 -10.31 4.53 17.13
CA SER A 465 -8.87 4.31 16.97
C SER A 465 -8.61 2.97 16.29
N PHE A 466 -7.40 2.77 15.79
CA PHE A 466 -6.92 1.48 15.30
C PHE A 466 -5.66 1.09 16.09
N PRO A 467 -5.58 -0.13 16.65
CA PRO A 467 -6.60 -1.19 16.63
C PRO A 467 -7.92 -0.76 17.31
N PRO A 468 -9.09 -1.27 16.87
CA PRO A 468 -10.36 -0.97 17.49
C PRO A 468 -10.41 -1.50 18.93
N ALA A 469 -11.34 -0.99 19.74
CA ALA A 469 -11.62 -1.55 21.05
C ALA A 469 -12.08 -3.01 20.92
N GLY A 470 -11.47 -3.90 21.71
CA GLY A 470 -11.73 -5.33 21.69
C GLY A 470 -11.19 -6.01 22.94
N THR A 471 -11.23 -7.34 22.94
CA THR A 471 -10.66 -8.17 24.01
C THR A 471 -9.29 -8.67 23.56
N THR A 472 -8.24 -8.34 24.32
CA THR A 472 -6.91 -8.92 24.13
C THR A 472 -6.95 -10.42 24.43
N GLN A 473 -6.61 -11.22 23.43
CA GLN A 473 -6.39 -12.66 23.55
C GLN A 473 -4.91 -12.93 23.81
N HIS A 474 -4.63 -13.98 24.58
CA HIS A 474 -3.28 -14.45 24.88
C HIS A 474 -3.26 -15.97 24.73
N TRP A 475 -2.70 -16.46 23.63
CA TRP A 475 -2.68 -17.89 23.29
C TRP A 475 -1.26 -18.43 23.37
N VAL A 476 -1.02 -19.36 24.29
CA VAL A 476 0.30 -19.93 24.59
C VAL A 476 0.58 -21.10 23.65
N LEU A 477 1.82 -21.20 23.16
CA LEU A 477 2.31 -22.26 22.30
C LEU A 477 2.62 -23.52 23.13
N ASP A 478 2.34 -24.69 22.56
CA ASP A 478 2.70 -26.00 23.08
C ASP A 478 3.36 -26.84 21.98
N ALA A 479 4.69 -26.97 22.07
CA ALA A 479 5.46 -27.76 21.12
C ALA A 479 5.22 -29.27 21.24
N THR A 480 4.73 -29.76 22.39
CA THR A 480 4.47 -31.19 22.59
C THR A 480 3.26 -31.68 21.79
N THR A 481 2.38 -30.74 21.41
CA THR A 481 1.16 -31.00 20.64
C THR A 481 1.11 -30.23 19.31
N ALA A 482 2.12 -29.42 18.99
CA ALA A 482 2.15 -28.49 17.85
C ALA A 482 0.88 -27.62 17.78
N SER A 483 0.45 -27.12 18.94
CA SER A 483 -0.78 -26.35 19.07
C SER A 483 -0.57 -25.07 19.87
N PHE A 484 -1.54 -24.17 19.82
CA PHE A 484 -1.58 -22.99 20.69
C PHE A 484 -3.02 -22.63 21.02
N GLY A 485 -3.22 -22.02 22.18
CA GLY A 485 -4.55 -21.66 22.68
C GLY A 485 -4.50 -21.05 24.07
N PRO A 486 -5.65 -20.80 24.72
CA PRO A 486 -5.70 -20.06 25.98
C PRO A 486 -5.15 -20.83 27.19
N THR A 487 -4.83 -22.12 27.05
CA THR A 487 -4.36 -22.97 28.16
C THR A 487 -2.86 -23.19 28.07
N ALA A 488 -2.14 -22.81 29.11
CA ALA A 488 -0.69 -23.03 29.19
C ALA A 488 -0.33 -24.54 29.28
N PRO A 489 0.71 -24.99 28.54
CA PRO A 489 1.19 -26.36 28.65
C PRO A 489 1.78 -26.64 30.04
N GLN A 490 1.57 -27.87 30.52
CA GLN A 490 2.03 -28.31 31.84
C GLN A 490 3.45 -28.91 31.82
N THR A 491 3.97 -29.18 30.62
CA THR A 491 5.27 -29.83 30.41
C THR A 491 6.12 -28.92 29.54
N ALA A 492 7.40 -28.79 29.89
CA ALA A 492 8.34 -28.07 29.05
C ALA A 492 8.61 -28.88 27.78
N GLY A 493 8.65 -28.21 26.63
CA GLY A 493 8.84 -28.83 25.34
C GLY A 493 9.54 -27.90 24.37
N HIS A 494 9.98 -28.43 23.24
CA HIS A 494 10.53 -27.64 22.15
C HIS A 494 10.12 -28.21 20.79
N ALA A 495 10.09 -27.34 19.79
CA ALA A 495 9.93 -27.73 18.39
C ALA A 495 11.23 -27.40 17.65
N ASP A 496 11.82 -28.39 17.00
CA ASP A 496 13.09 -28.27 16.30
C ASP A 496 12.87 -28.11 14.80
N PHE A 497 13.73 -27.33 14.15
CA PHE A 497 13.87 -27.33 12.70
C PHE A 497 15.27 -26.90 12.28
N ASP A 498 15.68 -27.33 11.09
CA ASP A 498 16.97 -26.97 10.50
C ASP A 498 16.76 -25.94 9.40
N TYR A 499 17.46 -24.80 9.51
CA TYR A 499 17.50 -23.79 8.47
C TYR A 499 18.79 -23.93 7.65
N ASP A 500 18.64 -24.31 6.37
CA ASP A 500 19.71 -24.30 5.38
C ASP A 500 19.62 -23.08 4.45
N PRO A 501 20.60 -22.14 4.49
CA PRO A 501 20.63 -21.00 3.57
C PRO A 501 20.67 -21.38 2.08
N ALA A 502 21.04 -22.61 1.72
CA ALA A 502 21.04 -23.12 0.34
C ALA A 502 19.65 -23.55 -0.15
N ASP A 503 18.73 -23.88 0.76
CA ASP A 503 17.31 -24.19 0.49
C ASP A 503 16.40 -23.38 1.43
N PRO A 504 16.37 -22.05 1.29
CA PRO A 504 15.61 -21.18 2.18
C PRO A 504 14.10 -21.34 1.98
N THR A 505 13.34 -21.29 3.08
CA THR A 505 11.87 -21.25 3.06
C THR A 505 11.37 -20.13 2.14
N PRO A 506 10.45 -20.41 1.19
CA PRO A 506 9.98 -19.39 0.26
C PRO A 506 8.89 -18.48 0.86
N GLN A 507 8.94 -17.19 0.52
CA GLN A 507 7.73 -16.34 0.46
C GLN A 507 7.07 -16.58 -0.91
N LEU A 508 5.76 -16.80 -0.90
CA LEU A 508 4.97 -16.93 -2.12
C LEU A 508 4.66 -15.54 -2.68
N LEU A 509 5.58 -14.99 -3.48
CA LEU A 509 5.39 -13.72 -4.19
C LEU A 509 6.06 -13.75 -5.57
N ASP A 510 5.64 -12.82 -6.45
CA ASP A 510 6.32 -12.53 -7.72
C ASP A 510 7.06 -11.20 -7.61
N VAL A 511 8.40 -11.25 -7.62
CA VAL A 511 9.27 -10.07 -7.56
C VAL A 511 8.99 -9.10 -8.72
N SER A 512 8.58 -9.62 -9.88
CA SER A 512 8.21 -8.80 -11.04
C SER A 512 6.93 -8.01 -10.85
N ALA A 513 5.99 -8.54 -10.07
CA ALA A 513 4.73 -7.88 -9.77
C ALA A 513 4.94 -6.66 -8.87
N ASN A 514 6.03 -6.64 -8.09
CA ASN A 514 6.28 -5.65 -7.04
C ASN A 514 5.03 -5.51 -6.16
N GLU A 515 4.59 -6.69 -5.70
CA GLU A 515 3.49 -6.94 -4.79
C GLU A 515 3.99 -8.05 -3.86
N PHE A 516 4.33 -7.69 -2.63
CA PHE A 516 5.03 -8.53 -1.66
C PHE A 516 4.08 -9.22 -0.69
N GLU A 517 2.92 -8.60 -0.44
CA GLU A 517 1.91 -9.11 0.48
C GLU A 517 0.66 -9.58 -0.27
N TYR A 518 0.24 -10.82 -0.01
CA TYR A 518 -0.91 -11.44 -0.67
C TYR A 518 -1.48 -12.60 0.15
N PRO A 519 -2.81 -12.84 0.13
CA PRO A 519 -3.43 -13.99 0.80
C PRO A 519 -3.20 -15.31 0.06
N ASN A 520 -1.94 -15.66 -0.20
CA ASN A 520 -1.57 -16.92 -0.83
C ASN A 520 -1.81 -18.11 0.11
N ASP A 521 -2.01 -19.28 -0.49
CA ASP A 521 -2.16 -20.55 0.22
C ASP A 521 -0.78 -21.15 0.56
N TYR A 522 -0.47 -21.23 1.84
CA TYR A 522 0.79 -21.71 2.38
C TYR A 522 0.78 -23.20 2.76
N ALA A 523 -0.32 -23.94 2.54
CA ALA A 523 -0.46 -25.33 2.97
C ALA A 523 0.66 -26.28 2.48
N THR A 524 1.29 -25.98 1.34
CA THR A 524 2.45 -26.75 0.84
C THR A 524 3.77 -26.33 1.48
N VAL A 525 3.96 -25.03 1.74
CA VAL A 525 5.18 -24.51 2.38
C VAL A 525 5.28 -24.99 3.83
N GLU A 526 4.14 -25.05 4.52
CA GLU A 526 3.99 -25.55 5.89
C GLU A 526 4.38 -27.04 6.07
N GLN A 527 4.53 -27.80 4.98
CA GLN A 527 4.98 -29.19 5.01
C GLN A 527 6.51 -29.34 4.96
N ARG A 528 7.25 -28.23 4.76
CA ARG A 528 8.71 -28.26 4.73
C ARG A 528 9.27 -28.52 6.13
N GLY A 529 10.42 -29.18 6.21
CA GLY A 529 11.08 -29.49 7.47
C GLY A 529 11.74 -28.28 8.17
N ASP A 530 11.79 -27.12 7.51
CA ASP A 530 12.34 -25.87 8.01
C ASP A 530 11.24 -24.88 8.46
N VAL A 531 10.00 -25.36 8.64
CA VAL A 531 8.84 -24.60 9.12
C VAL A 531 8.21 -25.34 10.29
N VAL A 532 8.01 -24.65 11.41
CA VAL A 532 7.25 -25.18 12.54
C VAL A 532 5.90 -24.47 12.61
N SER A 533 4.81 -25.23 12.58
CA SER A 533 3.45 -24.72 12.69
C SER A 533 2.82 -25.06 14.05
N PHE A 534 2.27 -24.07 14.73
CA PHE A 534 1.38 -24.22 15.88
C PHE A 534 -0.05 -23.91 15.42
N THR A 535 -0.99 -24.84 15.61
CA THR A 535 -2.37 -24.67 15.11
C THR A 535 -3.39 -24.75 16.25
N SER A 536 -4.37 -23.84 16.25
CA SER A 536 -5.46 -23.88 17.22
C SER A 536 -6.35 -25.11 17.02
N ALA A 537 -7.15 -25.45 18.04
CA ALA A 537 -8.32 -26.30 17.82
C ALA A 537 -9.27 -25.66 16.78
N PRO A 538 -10.12 -26.44 16.08
CA PRO A 538 -11.15 -25.84 15.25
C PRO A 538 -11.99 -24.88 16.08
N LEU A 539 -12.19 -23.69 15.56
CA LEU A 539 -12.97 -22.67 16.23
C LEU A 539 -14.41 -23.13 16.38
N THR A 540 -14.94 -23.14 17.61
CA THR A 540 -16.35 -23.50 17.87
C THR A 540 -17.30 -22.35 17.57
N ALA A 541 -16.79 -21.11 17.52
CA ALA A 541 -17.49 -19.89 17.15
C ALA A 541 -16.56 -19.05 16.28
N GLY A 542 -17.10 -18.15 15.46
CA GLY A 542 -16.29 -17.28 14.62
C GLY A 542 -15.34 -16.40 15.43
N LEU A 543 -14.18 -16.10 14.88
CA LEU A 543 -13.15 -15.26 15.48
C LEU A 543 -12.86 -14.07 14.56
N THR A 544 -13.19 -12.86 15.01
CA THR A 544 -12.80 -11.63 14.31
C THR A 544 -11.58 -11.03 14.98
N VAL A 545 -10.47 -10.92 14.24
CA VAL A 545 -9.24 -10.25 14.68
C VAL A 545 -9.15 -8.89 13.98
N ALA A 546 -8.77 -7.84 14.70
CA ALA A 546 -8.47 -6.54 14.12
C ALA A 546 -7.34 -5.84 14.86
N GLY A 547 -6.24 -5.56 14.17
CA GLY A 547 -4.99 -5.06 14.76
C GLY A 547 -3.79 -5.75 14.15
N TRP A 548 -2.86 -6.20 14.98
CA TRP A 548 -1.71 -7.01 14.60
C TRP A 548 -1.59 -8.17 15.59
N PHE A 549 -0.71 -9.13 15.28
CA PHE A 549 -0.32 -10.18 16.20
C PHE A 549 1.06 -9.84 16.78
N ASP A 550 1.15 -9.87 18.11
CA ASP A 550 2.41 -9.85 18.83
C ASP A 550 2.81 -11.30 19.12
N VAL A 551 3.92 -11.75 18.55
CA VAL A 551 4.45 -13.10 18.72
C VAL A 551 5.69 -13.03 19.61
N ASP A 552 5.55 -13.49 20.84
CA ASP A 552 6.59 -13.54 21.84
C ASP A 552 7.04 -14.98 21.99
N PHE A 553 8.33 -15.27 21.83
CA PHE A 553 8.81 -16.64 21.90
C PHE A 553 10.27 -16.73 22.36
N ASP A 554 10.56 -17.80 23.09
CA ASP A 554 11.92 -18.17 23.44
C ASP A 554 12.45 -19.16 22.41
N ALA A 555 13.66 -18.90 21.88
CA ALA A 555 14.30 -19.79 20.94
C ALA A 555 15.81 -19.95 21.18
N ILE A 556 16.32 -21.12 20.79
CA ILE A 556 17.75 -21.42 20.72
C ILE A 556 18.14 -21.50 19.24
N SER A 557 19.29 -20.94 18.90
CA SER A 557 19.94 -21.16 17.61
C SER A 557 21.34 -21.73 17.80
N SER A 558 21.76 -22.65 16.94
CA SER A 558 23.16 -23.08 16.86
C SER A 558 24.08 -22.08 16.14
N ALA A 559 23.52 -21.00 15.59
CA ALA A 559 24.25 -19.99 14.82
C ALA A 559 24.47 -18.70 15.62
N VAL A 560 25.41 -17.88 15.15
CA VAL A 560 25.71 -16.54 15.74
C VAL A 560 24.77 -15.45 15.21
N ASN A 561 24.00 -15.76 14.18
CA ASN A 561 23.06 -14.89 13.48
C ASN A 561 22.03 -15.78 12.78
N THR A 562 20.80 -15.31 12.65
CA THR A 562 19.73 -15.93 11.84
C THR A 562 18.65 -14.88 11.65
N ASP A 563 17.69 -15.15 10.76
CA ASP A 563 16.43 -14.41 10.74
C ASP A 563 15.33 -15.24 11.40
N TRP A 564 14.27 -14.56 11.84
CA TRP A 564 13.00 -15.15 12.26
C TRP A 564 11.89 -14.58 11.40
N VAL A 565 11.05 -15.48 10.89
CA VAL A 565 9.85 -15.16 10.12
C VAL A 565 8.69 -15.82 10.82
N VAL A 566 7.64 -15.04 11.11
CA VAL A 566 6.38 -15.54 11.64
C VAL A 566 5.27 -15.25 10.65
N ARG A 567 4.35 -16.20 10.48
CA ARG A 567 3.17 -16.05 9.63
C ARG A 567 1.93 -16.50 10.36
N LEU A 568 0.88 -15.69 10.30
CA LEU A 568 -0.44 -16.09 10.76
C LEU A 568 -1.31 -16.43 9.55
N THR A 569 -1.92 -17.62 9.58
CA THR A 569 -2.80 -18.11 8.52
C THR A 569 -4.16 -18.55 9.04
N ASP A 570 -5.16 -18.44 8.15
CA ASP A 570 -6.48 -19.01 8.30
C ASP A 570 -6.54 -20.38 7.62
N VAL A 571 -6.58 -21.44 8.42
CA VAL A 571 -6.68 -22.82 7.91
C VAL A 571 -8.15 -23.20 7.75
N THR A 572 -8.56 -23.39 6.49
CA THR A 572 -9.92 -23.74 6.14
C THR A 572 -10.23 -25.21 6.48
N PRO A 573 -11.51 -25.60 6.67
CA PRO A 573 -11.89 -27.00 6.85
C PRO A 573 -11.50 -27.91 5.68
N THR A 574 -11.28 -27.33 4.49
CA THR A 574 -10.83 -28.02 3.28
C THR A 574 -9.31 -28.17 3.20
N GLY A 575 -8.55 -27.49 4.07
CA GLY A 575 -7.10 -27.65 4.21
C GLY A 575 -6.26 -26.59 3.51
N GLU A 576 -6.86 -25.54 2.94
CA GLU A 576 -6.13 -24.35 2.48
C GLU A 576 -5.64 -23.58 3.71
N SER A 577 -4.49 -22.91 3.60
CA SER A 577 -3.90 -22.12 4.67
C SER A 577 -3.60 -20.70 4.16
N LEU A 578 -4.56 -19.80 4.34
CA LEU A 578 -4.54 -18.48 3.70
C LEU A 578 -3.78 -17.47 4.56
N ASN A 579 -2.79 -16.78 3.97
CA ASN A 579 -2.02 -15.77 4.68
C ASN A 579 -2.89 -14.59 5.18
N MET A 580 -2.71 -14.23 6.44
CA MET A 580 -3.40 -13.11 7.09
C MET A 580 -2.45 -11.94 7.38
N ALA A 581 -1.26 -12.24 7.91
CA ALA A 581 -0.23 -11.27 8.25
C ALA A 581 1.12 -11.97 8.50
N ASP A 582 2.19 -11.32 8.04
CA ASP A 582 3.57 -11.77 8.22
C ASP A 582 4.35 -10.82 9.14
N GLY A 583 5.44 -11.33 9.73
CA GLY A 583 6.42 -10.55 10.47
C GLY A 583 7.83 -11.11 10.29
N VAL A 584 8.83 -10.22 10.20
CA VAL A 584 10.24 -10.56 9.95
C VAL A 584 11.16 -9.79 10.90
N MET A 585 12.22 -10.45 11.36
CA MET A 585 13.29 -9.84 12.15
C MET A 585 14.62 -10.55 11.88
N ASN A 586 15.71 -9.79 11.76
CA ASN A 586 17.03 -10.37 11.97
C ASN A 586 17.35 -10.47 13.47
N ALA A 587 17.71 -11.65 13.95
CA ALA A 587 17.82 -11.96 15.38
C ALA A 587 18.82 -11.09 16.17
N ARG A 588 19.78 -10.45 15.47
CA ARG A 588 20.73 -9.52 16.11
C ARG A 588 20.05 -8.25 16.63
N TYR A 589 18.88 -7.89 16.11
CA TYR A 589 18.12 -6.67 16.46
C TYR A 589 16.96 -6.93 17.43
N ARG A 590 16.96 -8.09 18.11
CA ARG A 590 15.94 -8.46 19.10
C ARG A 590 15.77 -7.45 20.24
N ASN A 591 16.83 -6.71 20.58
CA ASN A 591 16.86 -5.74 21.67
C ASN A 591 16.77 -4.27 21.17
N GLY A 592 16.23 -4.07 19.96
CA GLY A 592 16.22 -2.78 19.28
C GLY A 592 17.29 -2.69 18.19
N ASN A 593 17.65 -1.47 17.80
CA ASN A 593 18.39 -1.25 16.55
C ASN A 593 19.91 -1.52 16.65
N THR A 594 20.44 -1.72 17.86
CA THR A 594 21.85 -2.08 18.03
C THR A 594 22.05 -3.59 17.81
N PRO A 595 22.92 -4.01 16.88
CA PRO A 595 23.12 -5.42 16.60
C PRO A 595 23.90 -6.12 17.72
N VAL A 596 23.33 -7.20 18.26
CA VAL A 596 23.99 -8.06 19.24
C VAL A 596 24.00 -9.50 18.70
N PRO A 597 25.17 -10.10 18.42
CA PRO A 597 25.24 -11.50 17.98
C PRO A 597 24.54 -12.46 18.94
N LEU A 598 24.11 -13.60 18.41
CA LEU A 598 23.64 -14.72 19.22
C LEU A 598 24.84 -15.46 19.83
N THR A 599 24.63 -15.99 21.03
CA THR A 599 25.55 -17.00 21.59
C THR A 599 24.97 -18.37 21.25
N PRO A 600 25.63 -19.17 20.40
CA PRO A 600 25.11 -20.47 20.00
C PRO A 600 24.72 -21.36 21.18
N GLY A 601 23.53 -21.95 21.14
CA GLY A 601 23.03 -22.85 22.16
C GLY A 601 22.40 -22.19 23.39
N GLU A 602 22.43 -20.86 23.50
CA GLU A 602 21.78 -20.14 24.60
C GLU A 602 20.33 -19.78 24.24
N PRO A 603 19.36 -19.96 25.16
CA PRO A 603 18.00 -19.48 24.99
C PRO A 603 17.94 -17.95 24.89
N VAL A 604 17.15 -17.45 23.94
CA VAL A 604 16.96 -16.02 23.70
C VAL A 604 15.47 -15.75 23.50
N HIS A 605 14.99 -14.68 24.14
CA HIS A 605 13.63 -14.19 23.97
C HIS A 605 13.53 -13.25 22.76
N TYR A 606 12.46 -13.40 21.98
CA TYR A 606 12.13 -12.58 20.82
C TYR A 606 10.71 -12.05 20.92
N HIS A 607 10.53 -10.80 20.50
CA HIS A 607 9.22 -10.17 20.34
C HIS A 607 9.09 -9.64 18.90
N LEU A 608 8.12 -10.19 18.17
CA LEU A 608 7.89 -9.89 16.76
C LEU A 608 6.43 -9.53 16.52
N GLN A 609 6.20 -8.28 16.10
CA GLN A 609 4.90 -7.80 15.68
C GLN A 609 4.69 -8.04 14.18
N THR A 610 3.55 -8.62 13.80
CA THR A 610 3.17 -8.77 12.38
C THR A 610 2.72 -7.44 11.79
N GLN A 611 2.50 -7.43 10.48
CA GLN A 611 1.70 -6.40 9.83
C GLN A 611 0.26 -6.37 10.36
N LYS A 612 -0.41 -5.24 10.10
CA LYS A 612 -1.80 -4.99 10.48
C LYS A 612 -2.78 -5.82 9.63
N THR A 613 -3.88 -6.26 10.21
CA THR A 613 -4.96 -6.98 9.53
C THR A 613 -6.31 -6.74 10.20
N ALA A 614 -7.40 -7.01 9.48
CA ALA A 614 -8.72 -7.21 10.04
C ALA A 614 -9.42 -8.36 9.31
N TYR A 615 -9.65 -9.46 10.02
CA TYR A 615 -9.94 -10.74 9.40
C TYR A 615 -10.92 -11.56 10.26
N TYR A 616 -11.91 -12.18 9.60
CA TYR A 616 -12.85 -13.08 10.25
C TYR A 616 -12.60 -14.54 9.86
N LEU A 617 -12.32 -15.38 10.87
CA LEU A 617 -12.24 -16.83 10.73
C LEU A 617 -13.59 -17.44 11.11
N ALA A 618 -14.19 -18.23 10.22
CA ALA A 618 -15.49 -18.85 10.45
C ALA A 618 -15.38 -20.06 11.42
N PRO A 619 -16.49 -20.49 12.06
CA PRO A 619 -16.51 -21.74 12.81
C PRO A 619 -15.98 -22.92 11.98
N GLY A 620 -15.16 -23.77 12.60
CA GLY A 620 -14.49 -24.89 11.95
C GLY A 620 -13.13 -24.56 11.34
N HIS A 621 -12.83 -23.28 11.05
CA HIS A 621 -11.50 -22.83 10.69
C HIS A 621 -10.55 -22.92 11.88
N ARG A 622 -9.25 -22.76 11.63
CA ARG A 622 -8.21 -22.70 12.67
C ARG A 622 -7.30 -21.52 12.39
N LEU A 623 -6.86 -20.87 13.46
CA LEU A 623 -5.72 -19.96 13.37
C LEU A 623 -4.45 -20.80 13.44
N ARG A 624 -3.48 -20.51 12.58
CA ARG A 624 -2.15 -21.14 12.61
C ARG A 624 -1.07 -20.07 12.66
N LEU A 625 -0.03 -20.35 13.45
CA LEU A 625 1.23 -19.63 13.48
C LEU A 625 2.30 -20.52 12.88
N ASP A 626 2.95 -20.07 11.81
CA ASP A 626 4.21 -20.66 11.34
C ASP A 626 5.39 -19.84 11.86
N ILE A 627 6.47 -20.53 12.22
CA ILE A 627 7.76 -19.96 12.54
C ILE A 627 8.82 -20.61 11.64
N ALA A 628 9.61 -19.79 10.96
CA ALA A 628 10.72 -20.20 10.10
C ALA A 628 11.90 -19.23 10.25
N SER A 629 13.01 -19.51 9.54
CA SER A 629 14.21 -18.64 9.54
C SER A 629 14.54 -18.03 8.18
N ALA A 630 13.61 -18.09 7.22
CA ALA A 630 13.75 -17.45 5.92
C ALA A 630 12.39 -17.09 5.30
N ALA A 631 12.42 -16.11 4.41
CA ALA A 631 11.33 -15.75 3.50
C ALA A 631 11.95 -15.39 2.14
N ALA A 632 12.43 -16.39 1.41
CA ALA A 632 13.09 -16.20 0.12
C ALA A 632 12.15 -15.48 -0.85
N ASN A 633 12.71 -14.62 -1.71
CA ASN A 633 12.02 -13.64 -2.55
C ASN A 633 11.52 -12.39 -1.82
N LEU A 634 11.28 -12.43 -0.49
CA LEU A 634 10.96 -11.23 0.30
C LEU A 634 12.22 -10.58 0.85
N ILE A 635 13.03 -11.35 1.58
CA ILE A 635 14.31 -10.94 2.16
C ILE A 635 15.46 -11.74 1.54
N PHE A 636 16.69 -11.23 1.64
CA PHE A 636 17.85 -12.05 1.29
C PHE A 636 18.09 -13.09 2.39
N PRO A 637 18.22 -14.40 2.06
CA PRO A 637 18.46 -15.44 3.05
C PRO A 637 19.70 -15.16 3.90
N ASN A 638 19.57 -15.29 5.21
CA ASN A 638 20.66 -15.16 6.16
C ASN A 638 21.59 -16.38 6.06
N THR A 639 22.90 -16.18 5.99
CA THR A 639 23.86 -17.30 5.90
C THR A 639 24.15 -17.97 7.24
N ASN A 640 23.50 -17.53 8.32
CA ASN A 640 23.75 -17.96 9.70
C ASN A 640 25.16 -17.65 10.22
N THR A 641 25.89 -16.78 9.50
CA THR A 641 27.22 -16.27 9.89
C THR A 641 27.12 -14.82 10.36
N ALA A 642 28.20 -14.30 10.96
CA ALA A 642 28.26 -12.88 11.34
C ALA A 642 28.01 -11.93 10.14
N ALA A 643 28.41 -12.34 8.92
CA ALA A 643 28.19 -11.57 7.70
C ALA A 643 26.73 -11.66 7.19
N GLY A 644 25.91 -12.56 7.73
CA GLY A 644 24.49 -12.70 7.40
C GLY A 644 24.24 -12.79 5.90
N PRO A 645 23.25 -12.08 5.34
CA PRO A 645 22.89 -12.18 3.94
C PRO A 645 23.94 -11.57 2.99
N TYR A 646 25.02 -10.96 3.46
CA TYR A 646 26.05 -10.34 2.62
C TYR A 646 27.14 -11.33 2.17
N ALA A 647 27.26 -12.48 2.84
CA ALA A 647 28.14 -13.55 2.43
C ALA A 647 27.52 -14.45 1.34
N PRO A 648 28.32 -15.16 0.53
CA PRO A 648 27.83 -16.20 -0.38
C PRO A 648 27.04 -17.29 0.36
N ALA A 649 25.93 -17.76 -0.21
CA ALA A 649 25.10 -18.81 0.41
C ALA A 649 25.90 -20.11 0.68
N GLU A 650 26.88 -20.42 -0.17
CA GLU A 650 27.76 -21.60 -0.02
C GLU A 650 28.72 -21.50 1.17
N SER A 651 28.89 -20.30 1.72
CA SER A 651 29.61 -20.08 2.99
C SER A 651 28.68 -20.12 4.21
N GLY A 652 27.37 -20.29 3.98
CA GLY A 652 26.39 -20.42 5.03
C GLY A 652 26.51 -21.73 5.79
N VAL A 653 26.00 -21.71 7.02
CA VAL A 653 25.97 -22.87 7.89
C VAL A 653 24.52 -23.24 8.14
N VAL A 654 24.22 -24.54 8.22
CA VAL A 654 22.90 -24.98 8.69
C VAL A 654 22.75 -24.57 10.15
N ALA A 655 21.67 -23.86 10.47
CA ALA A 655 21.33 -23.49 11.83
C ALA A 655 20.26 -24.43 12.38
N HIS A 656 20.56 -25.07 13.50
CA HIS A 656 19.59 -25.84 14.28
C HIS A 656 18.83 -24.89 15.18
N GLN A 657 17.53 -24.78 14.96
CA GLN A 657 16.63 -23.89 15.67
C GLN A 657 15.75 -24.69 16.62
N GLN A 658 15.49 -24.17 17.81
CA GLN A 658 14.54 -24.74 18.76
C GLN A 658 13.61 -23.65 19.27
N ILE A 659 12.29 -23.84 19.14
CA ILE A 659 11.29 -22.98 19.76
C ILE A 659 10.88 -23.60 21.10
N LEU A 660 11.11 -22.90 22.21
CA LEU A 660 10.90 -23.40 23.57
C LEU A 660 9.48 -23.06 24.06
N THR A 661 8.85 -23.99 24.78
CA THR A 661 7.48 -23.84 25.30
C THR A 661 7.31 -24.50 26.67
N GLY A 662 6.27 -24.11 27.42
CA GLY A 662 5.93 -24.72 28.72
C GLY A 662 6.59 -24.05 29.92
N PRO A 663 6.57 -24.70 31.10
CA PRO A 663 7.06 -24.09 32.34
C PRO A 663 8.48 -23.52 32.19
N GLY A 664 8.63 -22.21 32.37
CA GLY A 664 9.89 -21.47 32.20
C GLY A 664 10.01 -20.70 30.88
N HIS A 665 9.12 -20.95 29.91
CA HIS A 665 9.11 -20.35 28.57
C HIS A 665 7.67 -19.99 28.15
N ASP A 666 7.32 -18.71 28.25
CA ASP A 666 5.98 -18.20 27.91
C ASP A 666 5.90 -17.76 26.45
N SER A 667 6.18 -18.71 25.53
CA SER A 667 6.03 -18.46 24.10
C SER A 667 4.53 -18.40 23.75
N HIS A 668 4.06 -17.28 23.21
CA HIS A 668 2.64 -17.00 23.00
C HIS A 668 2.38 -16.06 21.82
N VAL A 669 1.10 -15.96 21.45
CA VAL A 669 0.57 -14.96 20.52
C VAL A 669 -0.46 -14.11 21.24
N THR A 670 -0.27 -12.79 21.20
CA THR A 670 -1.22 -11.79 21.68
C THR A 670 -1.90 -11.09 20.50
N PHE A 671 -3.21 -10.92 20.54
CA PHE A 671 -3.97 -10.23 19.48
C PHE A 671 -5.28 -9.66 19.98
N THR A 672 -5.87 -8.72 19.22
CA THR A 672 -7.15 -8.10 19.57
C THR A 672 -8.31 -8.80 18.88
N GLN A 673 -9.18 -9.43 19.66
CA GLN A 673 -10.45 -9.97 19.20
C GLN A 673 -11.56 -8.92 19.33
N ILE A 674 -12.37 -8.76 18.28
CA ILE A 674 -13.57 -7.91 18.28
C ILE A 674 -14.84 -8.75 18.09
N ASP A 675 -15.99 -8.13 18.34
CA ASP A 675 -17.29 -8.78 18.14
C ASP A 675 -17.51 -9.18 16.68
N ASN A 676 -18.19 -10.31 16.45
CA ASN A 676 -18.44 -10.86 15.12
C ASN A 676 -19.48 -10.10 14.32
#